data_AF-A0AAV4JYZ5-F1
#
_entry.id   AF-A0AAV4JYZ5-F1
#
_cell.length_a   1.000
_cell.length_b   1.000
_cell.length_c   1.000
_cell.angle_alpha   90.00
_cell.angle_beta   90.00
_cell.angle_gamma   90.00
#
_symmetry.space_group_name_H-M   'P 1'
#
loop_
_entity.id
_entity.type
_entity.pdbx_description
1 polymer ?
#
loop_
_entity_poly.entity_id
_entity_poly.type
_entity_poly.pdbx_seq_one_letter_code
_entity_poly.pdbx_strand_id
1 'polypeptide(L)'
;MKSTASSSASLVAESHLQTMVKGRLKAPPFFTLVVAFAVCLLVLLVSIWWFGPSFSAVLFVRDLPAELQTRTKVYLKTDAPVPDARDLNCTFHNYSCTEVHHCGYDDSTTISVYIYPLQQYFDEKGNDITPPMSREFEEILRVIAKSPYYSNNPETACVFLPSIDLLNQNFINPVNVGKILASLPWWNEGRNHILINMLPGSQTNGYLDHLGVNISKAMVAGGGFSTITYRRTFDLSIPVYNPLLEGVVLTAKPFEEERRWFLLSSQFGLHPTYKAQIEALTKADSTVMMMDQCDSQNFNYSIRCDFMGHQYNYPEVLQDSTFCLVVRGNRLGQPTFMDVLMAGCIPVVVADGYVLPFSEVLDWTRASVHIIEEHLPIVTEILKKYSPERIVDMRRQIHYFWQRYFKSLPEITMMMMQIFNDRYVPFVAKNSDEWNDLPNKAAFKSPLFLPIKAPKSSGFTVVILTFDRIDSLFQVVRQVGRVPSLAKILIIWNNQDIKPPALADWPNTGKPLKIIQTKFNRLSNRFYPYDDIQTECVLALDDDIVMLTPDEIEFGYEVWREHPDRLVGYPSRLHLWQNDTQSYSYESEWMNQISMVLTGAAFHHKYYSFMYTYGMPGDIKQWVDEHINCEDIAMNFLVTNVTGKAPIKVVPRKKFKCPECVKEMLSASSSHMVHRSACINMFIELYGGMPLKPIEFRADPLLYKDNLPGVLRKFRDLGTL
;
A
#
# COMPACT_ATOMS: atom_id res chain seq x y z
N MET A 1 6.69 -11.55 61.85
CA MET A 1 7.97 -11.62 62.61
C MET A 1 8.46 -13.06 62.59
N LYS A 2 9.80 -13.28 62.47
CA LYS A 2 10.60 -14.51 62.77
C LYS A 2 9.88 -15.88 62.75
N SER A 3 10.11 -16.76 61.75
CA SER A 3 11.21 -17.78 61.66
C SER A 3 10.95 -19.04 62.54
N THR A 4 11.42 -20.28 62.29
CA THR A 4 12.44 -20.83 61.36
C THR A 4 12.33 -22.38 61.23
N ALA A 5 13.01 -23.00 60.24
CA ALA A 5 13.38 -24.45 60.10
C ALA A 5 12.26 -25.45 59.67
N SER A 6 12.45 -26.47 58.79
CA SER A 6 13.56 -27.42 58.47
C SER A 6 13.64 -28.62 59.44
N SER A 7 13.72 -29.91 59.06
CA SER A 7 13.69 -30.66 57.76
C SER A 7 13.55 -32.19 58.01
N SER A 8 13.43 -33.04 56.96
CA SER A 8 13.80 -34.50 56.94
C SER A 8 13.01 -35.48 57.88
N ALA A 9 13.10 -36.83 57.87
CA ALA A 9 13.46 -37.94 56.93
C ALA A 9 13.19 -39.31 57.66
N SER A 10 13.13 -40.53 57.09
CA SER A 10 12.82 -41.11 55.76
C SER A 10 12.86 -42.66 55.78
N LEU A 11 12.25 -43.34 54.78
CA LEU A 11 12.51 -44.74 54.31
C LEU A 11 12.03 -45.97 55.14
N VAL A 12 12.09 -47.15 54.49
CA VAL A 12 11.81 -48.56 54.93
C VAL A 12 10.30 -48.87 55.10
N ALA A 13 9.59 -49.73 54.31
CA ALA A 13 9.80 -51.11 53.80
C ALA A 13 9.45 -52.21 54.85
N GLU A 14 8.97 -53.45 54.55
CA GLU A 14 8.77 -54.18 53.29
C GLU A 14 7.80 -55.41 53.44
N SER A 15 7.04 -55.79 52.39
CA SER A 15 6.35 -57.11 52.22
C SER A 15 5.24 -57.48 53.24
N HIS A 16 4.38 -58.52 53.14
CA HIS A 16 3.93 -59.53 52.14
C HIS A 16 2.39 -59.71 52.34
N LEU A 17 1.55 -60.36 51.53
CA LEU A 17 1.60 -61.71 50.92
C LEU A 17 0.56 -61.85 49.77
N GLN A 18 0.71 -62.85 48.90
CA GLN A 18 -0.19 -63.13 47.75
C GLN A 18 -1.22 -64.25 48.03
N THR A 19 -2.29 -64.32 47.21
CA THR A 19 -2.99 -65.56 46.82
C THR A 19 -3.51 -65.38 45.38
N MET A 20 -3.04 -66.16 44.39
CA MET A 20 -3.51 -67.49 43.94
C MET A 20 -4.71 -67.46 42.95
N VAL A 21 -4.81 -68.30 41.89
CA VAL A 21 -3.84 -69.16 41.20
C VAL A 21 -4.41 -69.68 39.84
N LYS A 22 -3.55 -70.09 38.88
CA LYS A 22 -3.84 -70.79 37.58
C LYS A 22 -4.68 -70.00 36.55
N GLY A 23 -4.42 -70.08 35.24
CA GLY A 23 -3.31 -70.70 34.49
C GLY A 23 -3.75 -71.18 33.09
N ARG A 24 -2.90 -71.03 32.06
CA ARG A 24 -3.08 -71.64 30.71
C ARG A 24 -1.74 -71.84 29.99
N LEU A 25 -1.78 -72.60 28.89
CA LEU A 25 -0.69 -73.30 28.20
C LEU A 25 0.66 -72.55 28.05
N LYS A 26 1.76 -73.29 28.22
CA LYS A 26 3.09 -72.89 27.72
C LYS A 26 3.15 -73.08 26.20
N ALA A 27 3.20 -71.99 25.44
CA ALA A 27 3.91 -71.99 24.15
C ALA A 27 5.42 -71.95 24.41
N PRO A 28 6.29 -72.53 23.56
CA PRO A 28 7.73 -72.36 23.70
C PRO A 28 8.10 -70.88 23.47
N PRO A 29 9.02 -70.30 24.26
CA PRO A 29 9.30 -68.86 24.23
C PRO A 29 9.77 -68.38 22.85
N PHE A 30 10.37 -69.27 22.05
CA PHE A 30 10.78 -68.99 20.67
C PHE A 30 9.61 -68.62 19.75
N PHE A 31 8.45 -69.28 19.85
CA PHE A 31 7.35 -69.02 18.91
C PHE A 31 6.67 -67.67 19.18
N THR A 32 6.51 -67.30 20.46
CA THR A 32 6.08 -65.95 20.83
C THR A 32 7.12 -64.89 20.48
N LEU A 33 8.42 -65.18 20.59
CA LEU A 33 9.48 -64.25 20.14
C LEU A 33 9.48 -64.06 18.62
N VAL A 34 9.30 -65.12 17.83
CA VAL A 34 9.22 -65.06 16.36
C VAL A 34 7.96 -64.30 15.92
N VAL A 35 6.79 -64.55 16.54
CA VAL A 35 5.57 -63.79 16.24
C VAL A 35 5.71 -62.32 16.66
N ALA A 36 6.27 -62.03 17.83
CA ALA A 36 6.51 -60.65 18.27
C ALA A 36 7.51 -59.94 17.36
N PHE A 37 8.60 -60.58 16.96
CA PHE A 37 9.59 -60.02 16.03
C PHE A 37 9.00 -59.81 14.64
N ALA A 38 8.20 -60.77 14.13
CA ALA A 38 7.49 -60.62 12.87
C ALA A 38 6.49 -59.46 12.90
N VAL A 39 5.70 -59.32 13.98
CA VAL A 39 4.77 -58.19 14.15
C VAL A 39 5.52 -56.87 14.27
N CYS A 40 6.59 -56.79 15.07
CA CYS A 40 7.43 -55.60 15.16
C CYS A 40 8.06 -55.23 13.81
N LEU A 41 8.53 -56.21 13.04
CA LEU A 41 9.13 -55.99 11.71
C LEU A 41 8.08 -55.61 10.66
N LEU A 42 6.85 -56.13 10.76
CA LEU A 42 5.72 -55.72 9.90
C LEU A 42 5.27 -54.30 10.26
N VAL A 43 5.21 -53.94 11.55
CA VAL A 43 4.99 -52.55 12.00
C VAL A 43 6.13 -51.62 11.57
N LEU A 44 7.39 -52.09 11.58
CA LEU A 44 8.53 -51.33 11.07
C LEU A 44 8.50 -51.15 9.55
N LEU A 45 8.10 -52.17 8.80
CA LEU A 45 7.93 -52.07 7.34
C LEU A 45 6.75 -51.17 6.98
N VAL A 46 5.62 -51.25 7.70
CA VAL A 46 4.48 -50.35 7.52
C VAL A 46 4.84 -48.92 7.94
N SER A 47 5.59 -48.71 9.02
CA SER A 47 6.03 -47.37 9.42
C SER A 47 7.09 -46.80 8.47
N ILE A 48 8.00 -47.61 7.93
CA ILE A 48 8.92 -47.20 6.85
C ILE A 48 8.15 -46.91 5.55
N TRP A 49 7.03 -47.57 5.29
CA TRP A 49 6.18 -47.30 4.12
C TRP A 49 5.32 -46.04 4.28
N TRP A 50 4.89 -45.71 5.50
CA TRP A 50 4.00 -44.57 5.82
C TRP A 50 4.77 -43.29 6.21
N PHE A 51 5.93 -43.43 6.87
CA PHE A 51 6.79 -42.33 7.35
C PHE A 51 8.17 -42.29 6.68
N GLY A 52 8.47 -43.22 5.75
CA GLY A 52 9.69 -43.13 4.94
C GLY A 52 9.66 -41.92 4.00
N PRO A 53 10.83 -41.39 3.60
CA PRO A 53 10.93 -40.14 2.86
C PRO A 53 10.19 -40.13 1.51
N SER A 54 9.87 -41.30 0.96
CA SER A 54 9.07 -41.45 -0.25
C SER A 54 7.60 -41.04 -0.09
N PHE A 55 7.00 -41.12 1.10
CA PHE A 55 5.57 -40.88 1.27
C PHE A 55 5.21 -39.39 1.21
N SER A 56 6.06 -38.53 1.80
CA SER A 56 5.90 -37.07 1.76
C SER A 56 5.99 -36.49 0.35
N ALA A 57 6.67 -37.16 -0.59
CA ALA A 57 6.77 -36.75 -1.99
C ALA A 57 5.49 -37.06 -2.80
N VAL A 58 4.64 -37.98 -2.33
CA VAL A 58 3.42 -38.42 -3.05
C VAL A 58 2.17 -37.65 -2.61
N LEU A 59 2.19 -37.03 -1.42
CA LEU A 59 1.06 -36.28 -0.87
C LEU A 59 0.82 -34.91 -1.54
N PHE A 60 1.87 -34.20 -1.96
CA PHE A 60 1.77 -32.84 -2.52
C PHE A 60 1.03 -32.76 -3.86
N VAL A 61 1.30 -33.72 -4.76
CA VAL A 61 0.87 -33.69 -6.18
C VAL A 61 -0.65 -33.76 -6.38
N ARG A 62 -1.42 -34.16 -5.36
CA ARG A 62 -2.87 -34.43 -5.48
C ARG A 62 -3.78 -33.19 -5.52
N ASP A 63 -3.22 -32.01 -5.27
CA ASP A 63 -3.99 -30.86 -4.77
C ASP A 63 -4.17 -29.71 -5.80
N LEU A 64 -3.75 -29.95 -7.06
CA LEU A 64 -4.03 -29.14 -8.25
C LEU A 64 -5.26 -29.68 -9.02
N PRO A 65 -6.01 -28.83 -9.76
CA PRO A 65 -7.04 -29.28 -10.71
C PRO A 65 -6.55 -30.39 -11.65
N ALA A 66 -7.41 -31.38 -11.94
CA ALA A 66 -7.04 -32.59 -12.67
C ALA A 66 -6.51 -32.30 -14.08
N GLU A 67 -7.03 -31.25 -14.71
CA GLU A 67 -6.63 -30.74 -16.02
C GLU A 67 -5.13 -30.38 -16.04
N LEU A 68 -4.65 -29.72 -14.98
CA LEU A 68 -3.27 -29.26 -14.85
C LEU A 68 -2.28 -30.39 -14.56
N GLN A 69 -2.74 -31.53 -14.03
CA GLN A 69 -1.91 -32.71 -13.73
C GLN A 69 -1.44 -33.48 -14.99
N THR A 70 -1.96 -33.13 -16.17
CA THR A 70 -1.83 -33.91 -17.42
C THR A 70 -0.45 -33.82 -18.09
N ARG A 71 0.55 -34.53 -17.55
CA ARG A 71 1.94 -34.59 -18.06
C ARG A 71 2.08 -35.24 -19.45
N THR A 72 1.72 -34.49 -20.48
CA THR A 72 2.02 -34.82 -21.89
C THR A 72 3.50 -34.60 -22.21
N LYS A 73 4.02 -35.34 -23.20
CA LYS A 73 5.39 -35.19 -23.70
C LYS A 73 5.41 -34.36 -24.98
N VAL A 74 6.26 -33.35 -25.02
CA VAL A 74 6.48 -32.47 -26.17
C VAL A 74 7.93 -32.60 -26.61
N TYR A 75 8.16 -32.71 -27.92
CA TYR A 75 9.50 -32.81 -28.51
C TYR A 75 9.80 -31.53 -29.30
N LEU A 76 10.84 -30.81 -28.88
CA LEU A 76 11.26 -29.54 -29.49
C LEU A 76 12.43 -29.76 -30.44
N LYS A 77 12.33 -29.14 -31.62
CA LYS A 77 13.35 -29.22 -32.65
C LYS A 77 14.63 -28.43 -32.32
N THR A 78 15.73 -28.79 -32.97
CA THR A 78 16.98 -28.03 -32.92
C THR A 78 16.84 -26.67 -33.62
N ASP A 79 15.99 -26.57 -34.65
CA ASP A 79 15.62 -25.32 -35.34
C ASP A 79 14.40 -24.59 -34.73
N ALA A 80 13.82 -25.10 -33.63
CA ALA A 80 12.65 -24.49 -33.00
C ALA A 80 12.91 -23.01 -32.62
N PRO A 81 11.93 -22.11 -32.86
CA PRO A 81 12.12 -20.69 -32.65
C PRO A 81 12.41 -20.36 -31.19
N VAL A 82 13.19 -19.30 -30.98
CA VAL A 82 13.41 -18.65 -29.68
C VAL A 82 12.67 -17.32 -29.73
N PRO A 83 12.02 -16.86 -28.63
CA PRO A 83 11.42 -15.55 -28.58
C PRO A 83 12.45 -14.45 -28.85
N ASP A 84 11.98 -13.28 -29.29
CA ASP A 84 12.81 -12.08 -29.31
C ASP A 84 13.30 -11.68 -27.90
N ALA A 85 14.32 -10.84 -27.86
CA ALA A 85 14.80 -10.24 -26.63
C ALA A 85 13.69 -9.47 -25.90
N ARG A 86 13.82 -9.34 -24.58
CA ARG A 86 12.92 -8.58 -23.70
C ARG A 86 12.74 -7.14 -24.19
N ASP A 87 11.54 -6.77 -24.64
CA ASP A 87 11.25 -5.41 -25.06
C ASP A 87 11.12 -4.48 -23.84
N LEU A 88 11.96 -3.45 -23.79
CA LEU A 88 12.01 -2.45 -22.73
C LEU A 88 10.99 -1.31 -22.92
N ASN A 89 10.41 -1.17 -24.12
CA ASN A 89 9.41 -0.14 -24.43
C ASN A 89 7.98 -0.56 -24.06
N CYS A 90 7.79 -1.79 -23.57
CA CYS A 90 6.50 -2.26 -23.07
C CYS A 90 6.01 -1.42 -21.89
N THR A 91 4.83 -0.80 -22.06
CA THR A 91 4.11 -0.08 -21.01
C THR A 91 2.66 -0.55 -21.00
N PHE A 92 2.05 -0.61 -19.82
CA PHE A 92 0.69 -1.15 -19.67
C PHE A 92 -0.38 -0.23 -20.30
N HIS A 93 -0.21 1.08 -20.11
CA HIS A 93 -1.22 2.09 -20.50
C HIS A 93 -1.25 2.44 -22.00
N ASN A 94 -0.23 2.07 -22.78
CA ASN A 94 -0.18 2.34 -24.22
C ASN A 94 -0.59 1.13 -25.08
N TYR A 95 -1.03 0.03 -24.45
CA TYR A 95 -1.46 -1.22 -25.09
C TYR A 95 -0.46 -1.83 -26.11
N SER A 96 0.82 -1.46 -26.04
CA SER A 96 1.86 -1.92 -26.98
C SER A 96 2.28 -3.38 -26.74
N CYS A 97 2.06 -3.87 -25.52
CA CYS A 97 2.41 -5.23 -25.08
C CYS A 97 1.29 -5.92 -24.27
N THR A 98 0.10 -5.32 -24.18
CA THR A 98 -1.07 -5.80 -23.43
C THR A 98 -2.33 -5.70 -24.28
N GLU A 99 -3.11 -6.78 -24.33
CA GLU A 99 -4.37 -6.89 -25.06
C GLU A 99 -5.55 -6.95 -24.07
N VAL A 100 -6.12 -5.79 -23.72
CA VAL A 100 -7.23 -5.73 -22.74
C VAL A 100 -8.58 -6.23 -23.28
N HIS A 101 -8.70 -6.53 -24.57
CA HIS A 101 -9.97 -6.92 -25.19
C HIS A 101 -10.51 -8.29 -24.73
N HIS A 102 -9.65 -9.16 -24.20
CA HIS A 102 -10.05 -10.42 -23.55
C HIS A 102 -10.35 -10.27 -22.04
N CYS A 103 -10.20 -9.05 -21.49
CA CYS A 103 -10.34 -8.75 -20.07
C CYS A 103 -11.67 -8.01 -19.79
N GLY A 104 -12.74 -8.76 -19.52
CA GLY A 104 -14.05 -8.21 -19.13
C GLY A 104 -15.18 -8.52 -20.12
N TYR A 105 -15.42 -9.80 -20.41
CA TYR A 105 -16.55 -10.24 -21.22
C TYR A 105 -17.88 -10.33 -20.43
N ASP A 106 -17.80 -10.27 -19.10
CA ASP A 106 -18.91 -10.18 -18.14
C ASP A 106 -18.69 -8.98 -17.19
N ASP A 107 -19.73 -8.58 -16.44
CA ASP A 107 -19.68 -7.55 -15.36
C ASP A 107 -18.79 -7.94 -14.15
N SER A 108 -17.88 -8.89 -14.32
CA SER A 108 -16.99 -9.43 -13.30
C SER A 108 -15.94 -8.42 -12.84
N THR A 109 -15.79 -8.24 -11.53
CA THR A 109 -14.76 -7.39 -10.90
C THR A 109 -13.37 -8.06 -10.81
N THR A 110 -13.14 -9.15 -11.56
CA THR A 110 -12.03 -10.08 -11.38
C THR A 110 -11.48 -10.58 -12.72
N ILE A 111 -10.16 -10.49 -12.93
CA ILE A 111 -9.50 -11.06 -14.12
C ILE A 111 -9.53 -12.59 -14.15
N SER A 112 -9.58 -13.15 -15.35
CA SER A 112 -9.39 -14.57 -15.63
C SER A 112 -7.92 -14.89 -15.97
N VAL A 113 -7.35 -15.86 -15.26
CA VAL A 113 -5.95 -16.32 -15.37
C VAL A 113 -5.95 -17.79 -15.79
N TYR A 114 -5.48 -18.07 -17.00
CA TYR A 114 -5.28 -19.43 -17.49
C TYR A 114 -3.90 -19.95 -17.12
N ILE A 115 -3.86 -21.11 -16.48
CA ILE A 115 -2.61 -21.83 -16.16
C ILE A 115 -2.41 -22.90 -17.23
N TYR A 116 -1.24 -22.90 -17.90
CA TYR A 116 -0.92 -23.96 -18.86
C TYR A 116 -0.79 -25.32 -18.15
N PRO A 117 -1.25 -26.45 -18.74
CA PRO A 117 -1.04 -27.78 -18.17
C PRO A 117 0.45 -28.10 -17.95
N LEU A 118 0.75 -28.97 -16.96
CA LEU A 118 2.11 -29.47 -16.75
C LEU A 118 2.55 -30.34 -17.94
N GLN A 119 3.70 -30.05 -18.53
CA GLN A 119 4.24 -30.80 -19.67
C GLN A 119 5.71 -31.18 -19.45
N GLN A 120 6.17 -32.26 -20.09
CA GLN A 120 7.58 -32.62 -20.16
C GLN A 120 8.13 -32.34 -21.56
N TYR A 121 9.21 -31.58 -21.65
CA TYR A 121 9.82 -31.14 -22.88
C TYR A 121 11.12 -31.91 -23.13
N PHE A 122 11.28 -32.43 -24.34
CA PHE A 122 12.46 -33.18 -24.77
C PHE A 122 13.11 -32.53 -25.99
N ASP A 123 14.42 -32.64 -26.14
CA ASP A 123 15.11 -32.29 -27.39
C ASP A 123 14.97 -33.39 -28.47
N GLU A 124 15.44 -33.14 -29.68
CA GLU A 124 15.44 -34.12 -30.79
C GLU A 124 16.23 -35.41 -30.49
N LYS A 125 17.10 -35.39 -29.48
CA LYS A 125 17.92 -36.54 -29.07
C LYS A 125 17.25 -37.33 -27.93
N GLY A 126 16.11 -36.86 -27.44
CA GLY A 126 15.35 -37.47 -26.34
C GLY A 126 15.86 -37.11 -24.95
N ASN A 127 16.71 -36.09 -24.80
CA ASN A 127 17.11 -35.56 -23.49
C ASN A 127 15.95 -34.74 -22.91
N ASP A 128 15.64 -34.92 -21.62
CA ASP A 128 14.69 -34.06 -20.92
C ASP A 128 15.32 -32.66 -20.74
N ILE A 129 14.61 -31.63 -21.20
CA ILE A 129 14.99 -30.21 -21.11
C ILE A 129 14.01 -29.41 -20.24
N THR A 130 13.07 -30.08 -19.56
CA THR A 130 12.11 -29.47 -18.64
C THR A 130 12.85 -28.88 -17.42
N PRO A 131 12.62 -27.60 -17.06
CA PRO A 131 13.12 -27.06 -15.79
C PRO A 131 12.63 -27.87 -14.59
N PRO A 132 13.48 -28.12 -13.58
CA PRO A 132 13.07 -28.82 -12.36
C PRO A 132 12.07 -27.95 -11.57
N MET A 133 10.93 -28.53 -11.23
CA MET A 133 9.87 -27.82 -10.50
C MET A 133 10.16 -27.80 -8.99
N SER A 134 10.23 -26.60 -8.42
CA SER A 134 10.33 -26.35 -6.98
C SER A 134 8.97 -26.49 -6.28
N ARG A 135 8.99 -26.64 -4.94
CA ARG A 135 7.76 -26.69 -4.13
C ARG A 135 7.08 -25.34 -4.10
N GLU A 136 7.90 -24.30 -4.09
CA GLU A 136 7.57 -22.89 -4.06
C GLU A 136 6.79 -22.51 -5.34
N PHE A 137 7.23 -22.96 -6.51
CA PHE A 137 6.49 -22.74 -7.75
C PHE A 137 5.19 -23.57 -7.80
N GLU A 138 5.20 -24.82 -7.29
CA GLU A 138 3.97 -25.63 -7.16
C GLU A 138 2.94 -24.96 -6.23
N GLU A 139 3.38 -24.33 -5.14
CA GLU A 139 2.52 -23.54 -4.23
C GLU A 139 1.89 -22.34 -4.94
N ILE A 140 2.69 -21.57 -5.70
CA ILE A 140 2.18 -20.44 -6.49
C ILE A 140 1.09 -20.89 -7.46
N LEU A 141 1.34 -21.97 -8.23
CA LEU A 141 0.35 -22.53 -9.15
C LEU A 141 -0.92 -22.98 -8.42
N ARG A 142 -0.78 -23.64 -7.26
CA ARG A 142 -1.90 -24.15 -6.45
C ARG A 142 -2.74 -23.03 -5.83
N VAL A 143 -2.10 -21.96 -5.34
CA VAL A 143 -2.76 -20.79 -4.78
C VAL A 143 -3.55 -20.06 -5.86
N ILE A 144 -2.98 -19.85 -7.06
CA ILE A 144 -3.69 -19.23 -8.18
C ILE A 144 -4.85 -20.13 -8.64
N ALA A 145 -4.62 -21.43 -8.81
CA ALA A 145 -5.66 -22.40 -9.22
C ALA A 145 -6.84 -22.53 -8.24
N LYS A 146 -6.64 -22.20 -6.96
CA LYS A 146 -7.69 -22.14 -5.93
C LYS A 146 -8.27 -20.75 -5.70
N SER A 147 -7.76 -19.73 -6.38
CA SER A 147 -8.21 -18.33 -6.24
C SER A 147 -9.40 -18.02 -7.16
N PRO A 148 -10.16 -16.93 -6.89
CA PRO A 148 -11.21 -16.46 -7.80
C PRO A 148 -10.72 -16.05 -9.19
N TYR A 149 -9.41 -15.95 -9.41
CA TYR A 149 -8.82 -15.55 -10.68
C TYR A 149 -8.65 -16.71 -11.66
N TYR A 150 -8.71 -17.97 -11.22
CA TYR A 150 -8.44 -19.12 -12.11
C TYR A 150 -9.52 -19.32 -13.17
N SER A 151 -9.10 -19.53 -14.42
CA SER A 151 -9.96 -20.01 -15.52
C SER A 151 -9.32 -21.22 -16.21
N ASN A 152 -10.14 -22.21 -16.53
CA ASN A 152 -9.74 -23.37 -17.34
C ASN A 152 -9.96 -23.16 -18.85
N ASN A 153 -10.60 -22.06 -19.27
CA ASN A 153 -10.80 -21.72 -20.68
C ASN A 153 -9.75 -20.68 -21.15
N PRO A 154 -8.84 -21.02 -22.08
CA PRO A 154 -7.84 -20.10 -22.61
C PRO A 154 -8.42 -19.06 -23.58
N GLU A 155 -9.59 -19.29 -24.20
CA GLU A 155 -10.18 -18.32 -25.15
C GLU A 155 -10.77 -17.09 -24.44
N THR A 156 -11.23 -17.27 -23.20
CA THR A 156 -11.78 -16.22 -22.32
C THR A 156 -10.82 -15.85 -21.18
N ALA A 157 -9.53 -16.14 -21.34
CA ALA A 157 -8.50 -15.79 -20.38
C ALA A 157 -7.94 -14.38 -20.66
N CYS A 158 -8.01 -13.51 -19.67
CA CYS A 158 -7.39 -12.19 -19.70
C CYS A 158 -5.85 -12.32 -19.62
N VAL A 159 -5.34 -13.23 -18.79
CA VAL A 159 -3.92 -13.40 -18.46
C VAL A 159 -3.51 -14.87 -18.54
N PHE A 160 -2.26 -15.12 -18.94
CA PHE A 160 -1.70 -16.46 -19.12
C PHE A 160 -0.48 -16.71 -18.23
N LEU A 161 -0.43 -17.87 -17.57
CA LEU A 161 0.67 -18.29 -16.69
C LEU A 161 1.25 -19.64 -17.14
N PRO A 162 2.45 -19.66 -17.76
CA PRO A 162 3.16 -20.89 -18.08
C PRO A 162 3.54 -21.68 -16.81
N SER A 163 3.20 -22.97 -16.76
CA SER A 163 3.63 -23.89 -15.70
C SER A 163 5.08 -24.35 -15.86
N ILE A 164 5.99 -23.39 -15.95
CA ILE A 164 7.44 -23.56 -16.12
C ILE A 164 8.11 -22.82 -14.96
N ASP A 165 8.89 -23.53 -14.15
CA ASP A 165 9.57 -22.91 -13.02
C ASP A 165 10.71 -22.00 -13.50
N LEU A 166 10.59 -20.72 -13.17
CA LEU A 166 11.56 -19.66 -13.45
C LEU A 166 12.00 -18.93 -12.16
N LEU A 167 11.67 -19.45 -10.97
CA LEU A 167 11.91 -18.75 -9.71
C LEU A 167 13.39 -18.49 -9.43
N ASN A 168 14.29 -19.36 -9.91
CA ASN A 168 15.73 -19.26 -9.70
C ASN A 168 16.51 -19.64 -10.96
N GLN A 169 17.07 -18.62 -11.63
CA GLN A 169 17.74 -18.77 -12.92
C GLN A 169 19.02 -19.65 -12.87
N ASN A 170 19.53 -20.01 -11.68
CA ASN A 170 20.63 -20.99 -11.56
C ASN A 170 20.25 -22.41 -12.04
N PHE A 171 18.96 -22.78 -12.06
CA PHE A 171 18.51 -24.14 -12.36
C PHE A 171 17.96 -24.33 -13.78
N ILE A 172 18.05 -23.31 -14.64
CA ILE A 172 17.45 -23.31 -15.98
C ILE A 172 18.48 -23.01 -17.07
N ASN A 173 18.29 -23.56 -18.26
CA ASN A 173 19.01 -23.14 -19.46
C ASN A 173 18.15 -22.10 -20.21
N PRO A 174 18.56 -20.82 -20.31
CA PRO A 174 17.71 -19.78 -20.88
C PRO A 174 17.33 -19.98 -22.36
N VAL A 175 18.16 -20.66 -23.15
CA VAL A 175 17.86 -20.94 -24.57
C VAL A 175 16.80 -22.03 -24.68
N ASN A 176 16.92 -23.10 -23.89
CA ASN A 176 15.92 -24.17 -23.86
C ASN A 176 14.57 -23.64 -23.33
N VAL A 177 14.58 -22.84 -22.27
CA VAL A 177 13.37 -22.19 -21.74
C VAL A 177 12.74 -21.27 -22.77
N GLY A 178 13.54 -20.47 -23.50
CA GLY A 178 13.03 -19.66 -24.60
C GLY A 178 12.28 -20.49 -25.64
N LYS A 179 12.88 -21.58 -26.12
CA LYS A 179 12.23 -22.53 -27.06
C LYS A 179 10.93 -23.13 -26.50
N ILE A 180 10.92 -23.46 -25.21
CA ILE A 180 9.71 -23.96 -24.53
C ILE A 180 8.61 -22.88 -24.57
N LEU A 181 8.91 -21.65 -24.16
CA LEU A 181 7.94 -20.53 -24.18
C LEU A 181 7.40 -20.27 -25.60
N ALA A 182 8.26 -20.24 -26.62
CA ALA A 182 7.85 -20.08 -28.02
C ALA A 182 7.02 -21.26 -28.58
N SER A 183 7.03 -22.43 -27.92
CA SER A 183 6.23 -23.59 -28.31
C SER A 183 4.83 -23.63 -27.69
N LEU A 184 4.53 -22.73 -26.74
CA LEU A 184 3.23 -22.68 -26.06
C LEU A 184 2.11 -22.20 -27.01
N PRO A 185 0.97 -22.90 -27.13
CA PRO A 185 -0.04 -22.61 -28.16
C PRO A 185 -0.61 -21.18 -28.19
N TRP A 186 -0.66 -20.49 -27.04
CA TRP A 186 -1.19 -19.13 -26.93
C TRP A 186 -0.11 -18.07 -26.69
N TRP A 187 1.19 -18.38 -26.84
CA TRP A 187 2.30 -17.50 -26.43
C TRP A 187 2.18 -16.04 -26.92
N ASN A 188 1.74 -15.82 -28.16
CA ASN A 188 1.40 -14.48 -28.69
C ASN A 188 2.51 -13.42 -28.47
N GLU A 189 3.77 -13.78 -28.74
CA GLU A 189 4.98 -12.96 -28.44
C GLU A 189 5.11 -12.55 -26.97
N GLY A 190 4.53 -13.32 -26.05
CA GLY A 190 4.44 -13.03 -24.62
C GLY A 190 3.32 -12.06 -24.21
N ARG A 191 2.49 -11.55 -25.13
CA ARG A 191 1.39 -10.63 -24.75
C ARG A 191 0.46 -11.27 -23.72
N ASN A 192 0.07 -10.50 -22.70
CA ASN A 192 -0.69 -10.92 -21.51
C ASN A 192 -0.09 -12.09 -20.70
N HIS A 193 1.14 -12.53 -20.96
CA HIS A 193 1.79 -13.59 -20.17
C HIS A 193 2.49 -13.02 -18.93
N ILE A 194 2.35 -13.70 -17.79
CA ILE A 194 3.12 -13.46 -16.57
C ILE A 194 4.18 -14.55 -16.44
N LEU A 195 5.42 -14.14 -16.21
CA LEU A 195 6.54 -15.00 -15.80
C LEU A 195 6.99 -14.60 -14.38
N ILE A 196 7.39 -15.57 -13.55
CA ILE A 196 7.69 -15.33 -12.13
C ILE A 196 9.13 -15.75 -11.85
N ASN A 197 9.97 -14.80 -11.43
CA ASN A 197 11.40 -15.02 -11.18
C ASN A 197 11.84 -14.23 -9.94
N MET A 198 12.12 -14.92 -8.83
CA MET A 198 12.63 -14.27 -7.61
C MET A 198 14.14 -14.02 -7.67
N LEU A 199 14.90 -14.94 -8.27
CA LEU A 199 16.36 -14.95 -8.25
C LEU A 199 16.95 -14.89 -9.68
N PRO A 200 17.03 -13.67 -10.29
CA PRO A 200 17.58 -13.47 -11.63
C PRO A 200 19.10 -13.73 -11.70
N GLY A 201 19.60 -13.97 -12.91
CA GLY A 201 21.01 -14.22 -13.19
C GLY A 201 21.56 -15.53 -12.60
N SER A 202 22.79 -15.88 -12.96
CA SER A 202 23.50 -17.05 -12.41
C SER A 202 24.97 -16.72 -12.12
N GLN A 203 25.63 -17.56 -11.32
CA GLN A 203 27.07 -17.40 -11.07
C GLN A 203 27.92 -17.52 -12.35
N THR A 204 27.46 -18.30 -13.34
CA THR A 204 28.17 -18.58 -14.58
C THR A 204 27.95 -17.52 -15.67
N ASN A 205 26.75 -16.92 -15.70
CA ASN A 205 26.32 -16.02 -16.78
C ASN A 205 26.21 -14.55 -16.33
N GLY A 206 26.63 -14.26 -15.09
CA GLY A 206 26.49 -12.96 -14.46
C GLY A 206 25.20 -12.82 -13.64
N TYR A 207 25.30 -12.05 -12.55
CA TYR A 207 24.16 -11.69 -11.72
C TYR A 207 23.37 -10.55 -12.38
N LEU A 208 22.53 -10.91 -13.35
CA LEU A 208 21.57 -10.01 -13.98
C LEU A 208 20.55 -9.51 -12.95
N ASP A 209 20.10 -8.28 -13.15
CA ASP A 209 19.01 -7.62 -12.42
C ASP A 209 17.61 -7.92 -13.01
N HIS A 210 17.56 -8.78 -14.03
CA HIS A 210 16.34 -9.20 -14.73
C HIS A 210 16.45 -10.68 -15.14
N LEU A 211 15.32 -11.30 -15.44
CA LEU A 211 15.26 -12.66 -15.98
C LEU A 211 15.98 -12.70 -17.34
N GLY A 212 17.14 -13.36 -17.41
CA GLY A 212 17.97 -13.47 -18.61
C GLY A 212 17.51 -14.52 -19.62
N VAL A 213 16.19 -14.69 -19.76
CA VAL A 213 15.52 -15.50 -20.78
C VAL A 213 14.97 -14.55 -21.84
N ASN A 214 14.96 -14.96 -23.11
CA ASN A 214 14.21 -14.23 -24.13
C ASN A 214 12.71 -14.44 -23.92
N ILE A 215 12.00 -13.34 -23.68
CA ILE A 215 10.58 -13.34 -23.27
C ILE A 215 9.71 -12.42 -24.13
N SER A 216 10.27 -11.81 -25.18
CA SER A 216 9.61 -10.83 -26.04
C SER A 216 8.86 -9.76 -25.23
N LYS A 217 7.53 -9.78 -25.24
CA LYS A 217 6.64 -8.78 -24.62
C LYS A 217 6.05 -9.22 -23.28
N ALA A 218 6.38 -10.40 -22.75
CA ALA A 218 5.80 -10.90 -21.48
C ALA A 218 6.14 -10.03 -20.27
N MET A 219 5.20 -9.95 -19.32
CA MET A 219 5.37 -9.30 -18.01
C MET A 219 6.17 -10.20 -17.07
N VAL A 220 7.01 -9.62 -16.21
CA VAL A 220 7.79 -10.35 -15.21
C VAL A 220 7.42 -9.87 -13.80
N ALA A 221 6.94 -10.81 -12.99
CA ALA A 221 6.92 -10.70 -11.53
C ALA A 221 8.34 -11.04 -11.02
N GLY A 222 9.14 -10.00 -10.76
CA GLY A 222 10.60 -10.09 -10.60
C GLY A 222 11.10 -9.68 -9.22
N GLY A 223 11.94 -10.51 -8.61
CA GLY A 223 12.43 -10.29 -7.24
C GLY A 223 13.64 -9.38 -7.08
N GLY A 224 14.33 -9.01 -8.18
CA GLY A 224 15.65 -8.38 -8.12
C GLY A 224 15.88 -7.21 -9.09
N PHE A 225 14.82 -6.51 -9.48
CA PHE A 225 14.87 -5.43 -10.47
C PHE A 225 15.73 -4.23 -10.04
N SER A 226 16.41 -3.63 -11.03
CA SER A 226 16.92 -2.26 -10.93
C SER A 226 15.94 -1.25 -11.51
N THR A 227 16.10 0.03 -11.18
CA THR A 227 15.39 1.16 -11.80
C THR A 227 15.67 1.32 -13.30
N ILE A 228 16.68 0.64 -13.85
CA ILE A 228 17.01 0.66 -15.28
C ILE A 228 16.24 -0.43 -16.03
N THR A 229 16.07 -1.61 -15.44
CA THR A 229 15.39 -2.74 -16.09
C THR A 229 13.92 -2.90 -15.71
N TYR A 230 13.45 -2.30 -14.63
CA TYR A 230 12.04 -2.34 -14.22
C TYR A 230 11.14 -1.57 -15.18
N ARG A 231 10.29 -2.27 -15.92
CA ARG A 231 9.24 -1.65 -16.76
C ARG A 231 8.07 -1.25 -15.85
N ARG A 232 8.16 -0.08 -15.22
CA ARG A 232 7.18 0.48 -14.27
C ARG A 232 5.74 0.38 -14.81
N THR A 233 4.76 0.00 -13.98
CA THR A 233 3.36 -0.34 -14.34
C THR A 233 3.15 -1.58 -15.22
N PHE A 234 4.22 -2.18 -15.78
CA PHE A 234 4.13 -3.35 -16.67
C PHE A 234 4.67 -4.62 -15.98
N ASP A 235 5.94 -4.61 -15.60
CA ASP A 235 6.50 -5.61 -14.68
C ASP A 235 5.97 -5.38 -13.25
N LEU A 236 6.20 -6.35 -12.35
CA LEU A 236 5.86 -6.23 -10.93
C LEU A 236 7.07 -6.62 -10.07
N SER A 237 7.54 -5.72 -9.20
CA SER A 237 8.52 -6.12 -8.19
C SER A 237 7.85 -6.98 -7.11
N ILE A 238 8.45 -8.12 -6.77
CA ILE A 238 7.96 -9.09 -5.77
C ILE A 238 9.07 -9.38 -4.73
N PRO A 239 8.77 -9.93 -3.55
CA PRO A 239 9.83 -10.33 -2.61
C PRO A 239 10.60 -11.55 -3.09
N VAL A 240 11.85 -11.67 -2.66
CA VAL A 240 12.60 -12.93 -2.72
C VAL A 240 12.24 -13.75 -1.49
N TYR A 241 11.44 -14.81 -1.68
CA TYR A 241 10.97 -15.67 -0.60
C TYR A 241 12.11 -16.47 0.06
N ASN A 242 11.98 -16.75 1.36
CA ASN A 242 12.95 -17.53 2.14
C ASN A 242 12.33 -18.85 2.62
N PRO A 243 12.42 -19.96 1.86
CA PRO A 243 11.80 -21.23 2.23
C PRO A 243 12.43 -21.88 3.47
N LEU A 244 13.64 -21.45 3.86
CA LEU A 244 14.30 -21.95 5.07
C LEU A 244 13.67 -21.43 6.38
N LEU A 245 12.76 -20.45 6.28
CA LEU A 245 12.03 -19.87 7.41
C LEU A 245 10.52 -20.20 7.37
N GLU A 246 10.09 -21.10 6.48
CA GLU A 246 8.70 -21.55 6.43
C GLU A 246 8.27 -22.17 7.78
N GLY A 247 7.14 -21.71 8.30
CA GLY A 247 6.60 -22.17 9.60
C GLY A 247 7.32 -21.62 10.85
N VAL A 248 8.39 -20.84 10.71
CA VAL A 248 9.04 -20.18 11.87
C VAL A 248 8.12 -19.09 12.42
N VAL A 249 7.84 -19.13 13.72
CA VAL A 249 6.99 -18.15 14.42
C VAL A 249 7.81 -17.44 15.48
N LEU A 250 8.12 -16.17 15.24
CA LEU A 250 8.82 -15.31 16.18
C LEU A 250 7.87 -14.77 17.26
N THR A 251 8.37 -14.65 18.50
CA THR A 251 7.60 -14.05 19.60
C THR A 251 7.42 -12.56 19.34
N ALA A 252 6.18 -12.08 19.32
CA ALA A 252 5.90 -10.67 19.10
C ALA A 252 6.38 -9.81 20.29
N LYS A 253 7.38 -8.96 20.05
CA LYS A 253 7.86 -7.95 21.00
C LYS A 253 7.04 -6.65 20.89
N PRO A 254 6.82 -5.89 21.98
CA PRO A 254 6.21 -4.56 21.91
C PRO A 254 6.91 -3.62 20.93
N PHE A 255 6.16 -2.67 20.36
CA PHE A 255 6.70 -1.71 19.39
C PHE A 255 7.52 -0.62 20.06
N GLU A 256 7.21 -0.33 21.32
CA GLU A 256 7.77 0.71 22.18
C GLU A 256 9.00 0.25 22.99
N GLU A 257 9.37 -1.04 22.90
CA GLU A 257 10.52 -1.62 23.62
C GLU A 257 11.87 -1.17 23.02
N GLU A 258 12.81 -0.75 23.89
CA GLU A 258 14.20 -0.50 23.50
C GLU A 258 14.89 -1.80 23.07
N ARG A 259 15.69 -1.73 22.01
CA ARG A 259 16.37 -2.91 21.44
C ARG A 259 17.84 -2.90 21.83
N ARG A 260 18.41 -4.08 22.07
CA ARG A 260 19.82 -4.26 22.47
C ARG A 260 20.80 -3.59 21.49
N TRP A 261 20.50 -3.66 20.20
CA TRP A 261 21.29 -3.04 19.14
C TRP A 261 20.52 -1.88 18.51
N PHE A 262 21.24 -0.81 18.17
CA PHE A 262 20.67 0.28 17.37
C PHE A 262 20.60 -0.12 15.89
N LEU A 263 21.69 -0.70 15.38
CA LEU A 263 21.84 -1.11 13.99
C LEU A 263 22.48 -2.50 13.90
N LEU A 264 21.94 -3.40 13.06
CA LEU A 264 22.43 -4.76 12.88
C LEU A 264 22.65 -5.10 11.39
N SER A 265 23.81 -5.69 11.06
CA SER A 265 24.04 -6.38 9.79
C SER A 265 24.12 -7.89 10.03
N SER A 266 23.50 -8.69 9.17
CA SER A 266 23.42 -10.16 9.28
C SER A 266 23.59 -10.90 7.94
N GLN A 267 23.96 -10.17 6.88
CA GLN A 267 24.17 -10.69 5.54
C GLN A 267 25.57 -11.33 5.45
N PHE A 268 25.61 -12.60 5.11
CA PHE A 268 26.84 -13.31 4.77
C PHE A 268 27.26 -13.02 3.32
N GLY A 269 28.56 -13.04 3.03
CA GLY A 269 29.07 -12.86 1.67
C GLY A 269 28.96 -11.45 1.10
N LEU A 270 28.89 -10.42 1.95
CA LEU A 270 28.97 -9.01 1.56
C LEU A 270 30.28 -8.70 0.80
N HIS A 271 30.21 -7.78 -0.17
CA HIS A 271 31.41 -7.31 -0.88
C HIS A 271 32.42 -6.69 0.11
N PRO A 272 33.74 -6.95 -0.02
CA PRO A 272 34.75 -6.53 0.96
C PRO A 272 34.71 -5.03 1.32
N THR A 273 34.34 -4.16 0.38
CA THR A 273 34.19 -2.71 0.62
C THR A 273 33.10 -2.40 1.65
N TYR A 274 31.87 -2.93 1.48
CA TYR A 274 30.80 -2.70 2.45
C TYR A 274 31.11 -3.39 3.78
N LYS A 275 31.69 -4.60 3.76
CA LYS A 275 32.13 -5.30 4.98
C LYS A 275 33.12 -4.44 5.77
N ALA A 276 34.15 -3.89 5.14
CA ALA A 276 35.13 -3.02 5.80
C ALA A 276 34.50 -1.74 6.37
N GLN A 277 33.51 -1.14 5.68
CA GLN A 277 32.77 0.03 6.18
C GLN A 277 31.89 -0.31 7.40
N ILE A 278 31.15 -1.42 7.36
CA ILE A 278 30.29 -1.85 8.47
C ILE A 278 31.13 -2.29 9.68
N GLU A 279 32.26 -2.97 9.45
CA GLU A 279 33.24 -3.26 10.49
C GLU A 279 33.78 -1.98 11.14
N ALA A 280 34.00 -0.90 10.38
CA ALA A 280 34.42 0.38 10.93
C ALA A 280 33.31 1.03 11.80
N LEU A 281 32.03 0.91 11.40
CA LEU A 281 30.89 1.35 12.22
C LEU A 281 30.83 0.58 13.55
N THR A 282 30.91 -0.75 13.54
CA THR A 282 30.93 -1.58 14.77
C THR A 282 32.15 -1.31 15.66
N LYS A 283 33.28 -0.88 15.10
CA LYS A 283 34.47 -0.45 15.86
C LYS A 283 34.34 0.97 16.44
N ALA A 284 33.46 1.80 15.89
CA ALA A 284 33.25 3.19 16.30
C ALA A 284 32.06 3.39 17.26
N ASP A 285 31.00 2.58 17.13
CA ASP A 285 29.77 2.66 17.92
C ASP A 285 29.36 1.26 18.40
N SER A 286 29.43 1.04 19.72
CA SER A 286 29.12 -0.25 20.35
C SER A 286 27.64 -0.64 20.30
N THR A 287 26.75 0.24 19.83
CA THR A 287 25.35 -0.10 19.54
C THR A 287 25.15 -0.69 18.14
N VAL A 288 26.20 -0.73 17.30
CA VAL A 288 26.19 -1.26 15.93
C VAL A 288 26.83 -2.64 15.89
N MET A 289 26.09 -3.65 15.46
CA MET A 289 26.55 -5.04 15.42
C MET A 289 26.65 -5.56 13.98
N MET A 290 27.77 -6.18 13.61
CA MET A 290 27.91 -6.96 12.39
C MET A 290 28.03 -8.45 12.70
N MET A 291 27.20 -9.26 12.05
CA MET A 291 27.27 -10.72 12.11
C MET A 291 27.40 -11.32 10.71
N ASP A 292 28.14 -12.41 10.62
CA ASP A 292 28.47 -13.10 9.36
C ASP A 292 28.26 -14.62 9.51
N GLN A 293 28.68 -15.40 8.51
CA GLN A 293 28.81 -16.85 8.60
C GLN A 293 29.80 -17.26 9.71
N CYS A 294 29.46 -18.30 10.47
CA CYS A 294 30.37 -18.94 11.43
C CYS A 294 31.40 -19.85 10.75
N ASP A 295 32.60 -19.95 11.32
CA ASP A 295 33.72 -20.80 10.86
C ASP A 295 33.50 -22.31 11.09
N SER A 296 32.38 -22.85 10.62
CA SER A 296 32.03 -24.28 10.69
C SER A 296 32.08 -24.95 9.33
N GLN A 297 32.64 -26.16 9.25
CA GLN A 297 32.78 -26.93 8.00
C GLN A 297 31.45 -27.19 7.27
N ASN A 298 30.34 -27.25 8.02
CA ASN A 298 28.99 -27.29 7.50
C ASN A 298 28.33 -25.91 7.75
N PHE A 299 27.82 -25.27 6.71
CA PHE A 299 27.11 -23.99 6.81
C PHE A 299 25.71 -24.20 7.42
N ASN A 300 25.42 -23.52 8.54
CA ASN A 300 24.11 -23.55 9.18
C ASN A 300 23.39 -22.21 9.00
N TYR A 301 22.36 -22.20 8.15
CA TYR A 301 21.56 -21.02 7.83
C TYR A 301 20.83 -20.42 9.05
N SER A 302 20.55 -21.22 10.09
CA SER A 302 19.87 -20.80 11.33
C SER A 302 20.79 -20.14 12.37
N ILE A 303 22.09 -19.97 12.08
CA ILE A 303 23.06 -19.36 13.00
C ILE A 303 23.82 -18.22 12.30
N ARG A 304 24.17 -17.17 13.05
CA ARG A 304 25.17 -16.16 12.69
C ARG A 304 26.23 -16.03 13.78
N CYS A 305 27.42 -15.57 13.43
CA CYS A 305 28.49 -15.28 14.39
C CYS A 305 28.86 -13.80 14.40
N ASP A 306 29.17 -13.25 15.57
CA ASP A 306 29.89 -11.98 15.68
C ASP A 306 31.40 -12.14 15.43
N PHE A 307 32.15 -11.03 15.42
CA PHE A 307 33.60 -11.01 15.20
C PHE A 307 34.42 -11.68 16.33
N MET A 308 33.79 -12.10 17.43
CA MET A 308 34.40 -12.86 18.52
C MET A 308 34.04 -14.36 18.45
N GLY A 309 33.19 -14.76 17.50
CA GLY A 309 32.72 -16.14 17.33
C GLY A 309 31.53 -16.52 18.22
N HIS A 310 30.87 -15.57 18.90
CA HIS A 310 29.64 -15.89 19.63
C HIS A 310 28.51 -16.18 18.64
N GLN A 311 27.77 -17.25 18.90
CA GLN A 311 26.68 -17.71 18.04
C GLN A 311 25.34 -17.09 18.44
N TYR A 312 24.56 -16.69 17.43
CA TYR A 312 23.23 -16.12 17.57
C TYR A 312 22.24 -16.84 16.64
N ASN A 313 21.02 -17.11 17.14
CA ASN A 313 19.96 -17.74 16.36
C ASN A 313 19.43 -16.78 15.29
N TYR A 314 19.26 -17.26 14.07
CA TYR A 314 18.68 -16.53 12.94
C TYR A 314 17.32 -17.15 12.57
N PRO A 315 16.23 -16.35 12.41
CA PRO A 315 16.19 -14.90 12.36
C PRO A 315 15.96 -14.21 13.72
N GLU A 316 15.88 -14.95 14.83
CA GLU A 316 15.53 -14.44 16.17
C GLU A 316 16.34 -13.20 16.59
N VAL A 317 17.65 -13.18 16.33
CA VAL A 317 18.55 -12.06 16.67
C VAL A 317 18.19 -10.74 15.97
N LEU A 318 17.46 -10.77 14.85
CA LEU A 318 16.96 -9.56 14.20
C LEU A 318 15.94 -8.82 15.10
N GLN A 319 15.24 -9.53 16.00
CA GLN A 319 14.33 -8.93 16.98
C GLN A 319 15.05 -8.19 18.12
N ASP A 320 16.38 -8.29 18.21
CA ASP A 320 17.21 -7.58 19.19
C ASP A 320 17.76 -6.25 18.66
N SER A 321 17.42 -5.85 17.43
CA SER A 321 17.83 -4.57 16.84
C SER A 321 16.66 -3.63 16.52
N THR A 322 16.93 -2.32 16.46
CA THR A 322 15.97 -1.31 15.98
C THR A 322 15.99 -1.20 14.46
N PHE A 323 17.18 -1.09 13.88
CA PHE A 323 17.40 -0.97 12.44
C PHE A 323 18.24 -2.15 11.93
N CYS A 324 17.90 -2.69 10.77
CA CYS A 324 18.63 -3.82 10.18
C CYS A 324 19.06 -3.46 8.75
N LEU A 325 20.36 -3.57 8.48
CA LEU A 325 20.94 -3.27 7.18
C LEU A 325 20.53 -4.31 6.13
N VAL A 326 20.10 -3.82 4.98
CA VAL A 326 19.81 -4.59 3.76
C VAL A 326 20.66 -3.98 2.64
N VAL A 327 21.94 -4.39 2.61
CA VAL A 327 22.98 -3.87 1.73
C VAL A 327 22.99 -4.60 0.39
N ARG A 328 23.47 -3.93 -0.67
CA ARG A 328 23.76 -4.51 -1.98
C ARG A 328 24.58 -5.81 -1.87
N GLY A 329 23.97 -6.92 -2.29
CA GLY A 329 24.66 -8.18 -2.54
C GLY A 329 24.92 -8.38 -4.03
N ASN A 330 25.38 -9.58 -4.41
CA ASN A 330 25.57 -9.95 -5.82
C ASN A 330 24.26 -9.87 -6.64
N ARG A 331 23.11 -10.15 -6.00
CA ARG A 331 21.77 -9.83 -6.50
C ARG A 331 21.24 -8.64 -5.71
N LEU A 332 20.49 -7.74 -6.37
CA LEU A 332 19.81 -6.63 -5.69
C LEU A 332 18.76 -7.17 -4.71
N GLY A 333 17.84 -7.98 -5.22
CA GLY A 333 16.85 -8.72 -4.45
C GLY A 333 17.48 -9.84 -3.63
N GLN A 334 17.18 -9.87 -2.33
CA GLN A 334 17.75 -10.81 -1.37
C GLN A 334 16.71 -11.21 -0.30
N PRO A 335 16.76 -12.46 0.22
CA PRO A 335 15.81 -12.91 1.25
C PRO A 335 15.86 -12.09 2.55
N THR A 336 17.01 -11.51 2.91
CA THR A 336 17.17 -10.72 4.14
C THR A 336 16.17 -9.58 4.28
N PHE A 337 15.65 -9.01 3.18
CA PHE A 337 14.59 -8.02 3.25
C PHE A 337 13.29 -8.58 3.86
N MET A 338 12.90 -9.82 3.49
CA MET A 338 11.78 -10.54 4.11
C MET A 338 12.09 -10.86 5.58
N ASP A 339 13.27 -11.41 5.86
CA ASP A 339 13.67 -11.84 7.19
C ASP A 339 13.66 -10.68 8.21
N VAL A 340 14.06 -9.48 7.78
CA VAL A 340 14.01 -8.24 8.56
C VAL A 340 12.59 -7.77 8.85
N LEU A 341 11.69 -7.81 7.85
CA LEU A 341 10.27 -7.48 8.02
C LEU A 341 9.58 -8.47 8.97
N MET A 342 9.88 -9.76 8.84
CA MET A 342 9.39 -10.84 9.70
C MET A 342 9.76 -10.62 11.18
N ALA A 343 10.96 -10.14 11.45
CA ALA A 343 11.44 -9.84 12.79
C ALA A 343 10.87 -8.55 13.40
N GLY A 344 10.27 -7.67 12.59
CA GLY A 344 9.84 -6.34 13.02
C GLY A 344 10.97 -5.34 13.24
N CYS A 345 12.16 -5.62 12.67
CA CYS A 345 13.30 -4.70 12.64
C CYS A 345 13.15 -3.74 11.46
N ILE A 346 13.54 -2.46 11.58
CA ILE A 346 13.35 -1.48 10.51
C ILE A 346 14.39 -1.70 9.40
N PRO A 347 14.00 -2.07 8.16
CA PRO A 347 14.95 -2.25 7.06
C PRO A 347 15.58 -0.93 6.64
N VAL A 348 16.90 -0.89 6.68
CA VAL A 348 17.74 0.20 6.15
C VAL A 348 18.35 -0.29 4.85
N VAL A 349 17.75 0.11 3.74
CA VAL A 349 18.07 -0.37 2.40
C VAL A 349 19.22 0.45 1.84
N VAL A 350 20.35 -0.23 1.59
CA VAL A 350 21.61 0.34 1.10
C VAL A 350 22.00 -0.36 -0.22
N ALA A 351 21.16 -0.16 -1.24
CA ALA A 351 21.31 -0.79 -2.54
C ALA A 351 20.76 0.14 -3.64
N ASP A 352 21.67 0.81 -4.36
CA ASP A 352 21.32 1.87 -5.30
C ASP A 352 20.59 1.31 -6.52
N GLY A 353 19.42 1.91 -6.80
CA GLY A 353 18.53 1.51 -7.87
C GLY A 353 17.69 0.26 -7.61
N TYR A 354 17.73 -0.37 -6.43
CA TYR A 354 16.89 -1.54 -6.14
C TYR A 354 15.40 -1.16 -6.01
N VAL A 355 14.54 -1.79 -6.82
CA VAL A 355 13.09 -1.56 -6.81
C VAL A 355 12.42 -2.49 -5.80
N LEU A 356 12.04 -1.95 -4.63
CA LEU A 356 11.47 -2.75 -3.54
C LEU A 356 10.18 -3.52 -3.94
N PRO A 357 9.90 -4.66 -3.28
CA PRO A 357 8.70 -5.47 -3.50
C PRO A 357 7.41 -4.64 -3.43
N PHE A 358 6.52 -4.83 -4.39
CA PHE A 358 5.21 -4.17 -4.49
C PHE A 358 5.23 -2.62 -4.37
N SER A 359 6.37 -1.97 -4.64
CA SER A 359 6.59 -0.51 -4.55
C SER A 359 5.74 0.36 -5.48
N GLU A 360 4.88 -0.25 -6.29
CA GLU A 360 3.82 0.42 -7.05
C GLU A 360 2.59 0.76 -6.20
N VAL A 361 2.33 -0.03 -5.16
CA VAL A 361 1.17 0.12 -4.25
C VAL A 361 1.56 0.30 -2.78
N LEU A 362 2.75 -0.16 -2.37
CA LEU A 362 3.26 0.00 -1.00
C LEU A 362 4.19 1.21 -0.86
N ASP A 363 3.81 2.12 0.03
CA ASP A 363 4.58 3.29 0.44
C ASP A 363 5.66 2.88 1.46
N TRP A 364 6.81 2.49 0.92
CA TRP A 364 7.96 2.07 1.71
C TRP A 364 8.54 3.17 2.61
N THR A 365 8.26 4.46 2.37
CA THR A 365 8.72 5.55 3.25
C THR A 365 8.15 5.45 4.66
N ARG A 366 7.01 4.76 4.82
CA ARG A 366 6.35 4.45 6.10
C ARG A 366 6.99 3.28 6.85
N ALA A 367 7.76 2.42 6.19
CA ALA A 367 8.21 1.13 6.72
C ALA A 367 9.72 0.86 6.58
N SER A 368 10.47 1.65 5.82
CA SER A 368 11.91 1.48 5.59
C SER A 368 12.65 2.82 5.60
N VAL A 369 13.98 2.74 5.68
CA VAL A 369 14.87 3.88 5.41
C VAL A 369 15.70 3.53 4.17
N HIS A 370 15.70 4.41 3.17
CA HIS A 370 16.57 4.28 1.99
C HIS A 370 17.80 5.16 2.17
N ILE A 371 18.99 4.58 1.96
CA ILE A 371 20.29 5.25 2.08
C ILE A 371 21.10 4.95 0.82
N ILE A 372 21.64 6.00 0.19
CA ILE A 372 22.54 5.87 -0.97
C ILE A 372 23.81 5.14 -0.54
N GLU A 373 24.36 4.26 -1.36
CA GLU A 373 25.50 3.40 -0.98
C GLU A 373 26.73 4.20 -0.49
N GLU A 374 26.99 5.38 -1.05
CA GLU A 374 28.05 6.30 -0.62
C GLU A 374 27.87 6.81 0.83
N HIS A 375 26.63 6.89 1.34
CA HIS A 375 26.33 7.36 2.68
C HIS A 375 26.39 6.26 3.77
N LEU A 376 26.74 5.02 3.42
CA LEU A 376 26.89 3.93 4.41
C LEU A 376 27.84 4.29 5.59
N PRO A 377 28.98 4.99 5.40
CA PRO A 377 29.85 5.39 6.52
C PRO A 377 29.23 6.38 7.52
N ILE A 378 28.16 7.08 7.16
CA ILE A 378 27.43 8.03 8.04
C ILE A 378 26.01 7.56 8.39
N VAL A 379 25.69 6.29 8.12
CA VAL A 379 24.33 5.75 8.29
C VAL A 379 23.79 5.93 9.71
N THR A 380 24.64 5.80 10.73
CA THR A 380 24.25 5.97 12.14
C THR A 380 23.85 7.41 12.46
N GLU A 381 24.51 8.41 11.87
CA GLU A 381 24.17 9.83 12.02
C GLU A 381 22.85 10.17 11.33
N ILE A 382 22.52 9.50 10.23
CA ILE A 382 21.24 9.66 9.53
C ILE A 382 20.11 9.03 10.35
N LEU A 383 20.29 7.80 10.83
CA LEU A 383 19.27 7.07 11.60
C LEU A 383 19.00 7.72 12.97
N LYS A 384 20.01 8.33 13.62
CA LYS A 384 19.84 9.07 14.89
C LYS A 384 18.99 10.34 14.79
N LYS A 385 18.53 10.72 13.59
CA LYS A 385 17.58 11.83 13.36
C LYS A 385 16.10 11.39 13.41
N TYR A 386 15.82 10.09 13.49
CA TYR A 386 14.46 9.56 13.62
C TYR A 386 14.03 9.57 15.08
N SER A 387 12.85 10.12 15.38
CA SER A 387 12.32 10.19 16.74
C SER A 387 11.79 8.82 17.23
N PRO A 388 11.67 8.60 18.55
CA PRO A 388 11.12 7.36 19.11
C PRO A 388 9.71 7.05 18.59
N GLU A 389 8.86 8.07 18.44
CA GLU A 389 7.49 7.94 17.94
C GLU A 389 7.49 7.45 16.49
N ARG A 390 8.36 8.03 15.64
CA ARG A 390 8.51 7.59 14.26
C ARG A 390 9.04 6.16 14.16
N ILE A 391 9.96 5.76 15.05
CA ILE A 391 10.46 4.38 15.12
C ILE A 391 9.32 3.41 15.49
N VAL A 392 8.48 3.77 16.46
CA VAL A 392 7.30 2.98 16.85
C VAL A 392 6.31 2.84 15.70
N ASP A 393 6.00 3.92 14.98
CA ASP A 393 5.08 3.86 13.84
C ASP A 393 5.64 3.08 12.65
N MET A 394 6.94 3.18 12.37
CA MET A 394 7.59 2.35 11.34
C MET A 394 7.53 0.85 11.72
N ARG A 395 7.78 0.50 12.99
CA ARG A 395 7.63 -0.89 13.49
C ARG A 395 6.19 -1.41 13.35
N ARG A 396 5.18 -0.57 13.63
CA ARG A 396 3.75 -0.90 13.42
C ARG A 396 3.44 -1.12 11.94
N GLN A 397 3.96 -0.27 11.05
CA GLN A 397 3.78 -0.40 9.60
C GLN A 397 4.41 -1.68 9.04
N ILE A 398 5.64 -2.00 9.47
CA ILE A 398 6.35 -3.25 9.10
C ILE A 398 5.52 -4.47 9.50
N HIS A 399 5.00 -4.49 10.73
CA HIS A 399 4.16 -5.60 11.20
C HIS A 399 2.87 -5.75 10.37
N TYR A 400 2.23 -4.64 9.99
CA TYR A 400 1.06 -4.66 9.11
C TYR A 400 1.41 -5.21 7.71
N PHE A 401 2.43 -4.67 7.05
CA PHE A 401 2.88 -5.15 5.75
C PHE A 401 3.25 -6.64 5.81
N TRP A 402 4.00 -7.07 6.83
CA TRP A 402 4.36 -8.47 7.04
C TRP A 402 3.11 -9.37 7.12
N GLN A 403 2.22 -9.13 8.10
CA GLN A 403 1.04 -9.96 8.31
C GLN A 403 0.05 -9.94 7.15
N ARG A 404 0.02 -8.87 6.34
CA ARG A 404 -0.97 -8.67 5.28
C ARG A 404 -0.51 -9.12 3.88
N TYR A 405 0.79 -9.05 3.57
CA TYR A 405 1.31 -9.20 2.20
C TYR A 405 2.54 -10.11 2.05
N PHE A 406 3.34 -10.31 3.11
CA PHE A 406 4.65 -11.00 3.01
C PHE A 406 4.74 -12.31 3.83
N LYS A 407 3.82 -12.54 4.75
CA LYS A 407 3.84 -13.61 5.76
C LYS A 407 4.17 -15.01 5.22
N SER A 408 3.57 -15.40 4.10
CA SER A 408 3.86 -16.66 3.41
C SER A 408 3.68 -16.51 1.89
N LEU A 409 4.13 -17.52 1.15
CA LEU A 409 4.07 -17.53 -0.31
C LEU A 409 2.63 -17.43 -0.86
N PRO A 410 1.60 -18.02 -0.22
CA PRO A 410 0.19 -17.69 -0.48
C PRO A 410 -0.18 -16.21 -0.40
N GLU A 411 0.19 -15.46 0.65
CA GLU A 411 -0.13 -14.01 0.71
C GLU A 411 0.59 -13.23 -0.40
N ILE A 412 1.85 -13.55 -0.67
CA ILE A 412 2.66 -12.94 -1.74
C ILE A 412 2.02 -13.18 -3.11
N THR A 413 1.50 -14.39 -3.33
CA THR A 413 0.84 -14.77 -4.59
C THR A 413 -0.51 -14.07 -4.76
N MET A 414 -1.31 -14.00 -3.69
CA MET A 414 -2.59 -13.27 -3.72
C MET A 414 -2.41 -11.75 -3.84
N MET A 415 -1.33 -11.20 -3.26
CA MET A 415 -0.93 -9.80 -3.43
C MET A 415 -0.56 -9.51 -4.89
N MET A 416 0.26 -10.36 -5.50
CA MET A 416 0.60 -10.29 -6.93
C MET A 416 -0.67 -10.32 -7.82
N MET A 417 -1.57 -11.29 -7.62
CA MET A 417 -2.81 -11.38 -8.41
C MET A 417 -3.73 -10.17 -8.22
N GLN A 418 -3.85 -9.63 -7.00
CA GLN A 418 -4.62 -8.41 -6.76
C GLN A 418 -4.02 -7.20 -7.50
N ILE A 419 -2.70 -7.02 -7.52
CA ILE A 419 -2.09 -5.88 -8.24
C ILE A 419 -2.32 -6.00 -9.75
N PHE A 420 -2.23 -7.20 -10.33
CA PHE A 420 -2.62 -7.41 -11.72
C PHE A 420 -4.12 -7.14 -11.95
N ASN A 421 -5.00 -7.58 -11.03
CA ASN A 421 -6.42 -7.28 -11.11
C ASN A 421 -6.69 -5.76 -11.11
N ASP A 422 -6.07 -5.02 -10.20
CA ASP A 422 -6.24 -3.58 -10.05
C ASP A 422 -5.73 -2.80 -11.29
N ARG A 423 -4.71 -3.33 -12.00
CA ARG A 423 -4.25 -2.80 -13.30
C ARG A 423 -5.23 -3.05 -14.44
N TYR A 424 -5.75 -4.28 -14.57
CA TYR A 424 -6.67 -4.67 -15.65
C TYR A 424 -8.12 -4.20 -15.41
N VAL A 425 -8.52 -3.98 -14.16
CA VAL A 425 -9.89 -3.60 -13.75
C VAL A 425 -9.86 -2.33 -12.87
N PRO A 426 -9.44 -1.15 -13.39
CA PRO A 426 -9.13 0.02 -12.56
C PRO A 426 -10.31 0.60 -11.75
N PHE A 427 -11.55 0.23 -12.09
CA PHE A 427 -12.75 0.71 -11.38
C PHE A 427 -13.03 -0.02 -10.06
N VAL A 428 -12.32 -1.11 -9.76
CA VAL A 428 -12.30 -1.76 -8.43
C VAL A 428 -10.91 -1.75 -7.78
N ALA A 429 -9.95 -1.03 -8.38
CA ALA A 429 -8.61 -0.92 -7.85
C ALA A 429 -8.59 -0.24 -6.48
N LYS A 430 -7.83 -0.80 -5.54
CA LYS A 430 -7.67 -0.21 -4.20
C LYS A 430 -6.85 1.06 -4.28
N ASN A 431 -7.31 2.08 -3.58
CA ASN A 431 -6.59 3.35 -3.51
C ASN A 431 -5.38 3.25 -2.55
N SER A 432 -4.47 4.23 -2.61
CA SER A 432 -3.22 4.21 -1.82
C SER A 432 -3.47 4.17 -0.30
N ASP A 433 -4.57 4.75 0.19
CA ASP A 433 -4.94 4.72 1.61
C ASP A 433 -5.32 3.27 2.02
N GLU A 434 -6.03 2.52 1.17
CA GLU A 434 -6.43 1.11 1.44
C GLU A 434 -5.25 0.12 1.45
N TRP A 435 -4.17 0.44 0.74
CA TRP A 435 -2.93 -0.36 0.74
C TRP A 435 -2.02 -0.06 1.92
N ASN A 436 -2.04 1.18 2.45
CA ASN A 436 -0.97 1.69 3.31
C ASN A 436 -1.39 2.22 4.68
N ASP A 437 -2.66 2.57 4.89
CA ASP A 437 -3.11 2.96 6.23
C ASP A 437 -3.37 1.71 7.08
N LEU A 438 -2.90 1.75 8.33
CA LEU A 438 -3.15 0.68 9.29
C LEU A 438 -4.67 0.47 9.46
N PRO A 439 -5.17 -0.78 9.52
CA PRO A 439 -6.60 -1.07 9.68
C PRO A 439 -7.05 -0.71 11.10
N ASN A 440 -7.36 0.58 11.27
CA ASN A 440 -7.69 1.18 12.54
C ASN A 440 -8.96 0.54 13.11
N LYS A 441 -8.98 0.19 14.41
CA LYS A 441 -10.21 -0.32 15.06
C LYS A 441 -11.29 0.75 15.18
N ALA A 442 -10.89 2.02 15.15
CA ALA A 442 -11.76 3.18 14.94
C ALA A 442 -11.71 3.69 13.49
N ALA A 443 -11.48 2.80 12.50
CA ALA A 443 -11.53 3.19 11.09
C ALA A 443 -12.90 3.79 10.77
N PHE A 444 -12.89 5.07 10.43
CA PHE A 444 -14.07 5.83 10.07
C PHE A 444 -14.64 5.27 8.76
N LYS A 445 -15.54 4.29 8.89
CA LYS A 445 -16.48 3.96 7.82
C LYS A 445 -17.24 5.24 7.53
N SER A 446 -16.95 5.88 6.40
CA SER A 446 -17.78 6.97 5.89
C SER A 446 -19.22 6.47 5.92
N PRO A 447 -20.14 7.13 6.65
CA PRO A 447 -21.54 6.69 6.74
C PRO A 447 -22.28 6.87 5.40
N LEU A 448 -21.61 7.48 4.41
CA LEU A 448 -22.06 7.66 3.06
C LEU A 448 -21.57 6.52 2.16
N PHE A 449 -22.49 5.68 1.71
CA PHE A 449 -22.30 4.78 0.56
C PHE A 449 -22.34 5.62 -0.73
N LEU A 450 -21.28 6.38 -0.99
CA LEU A 450 -21.15 7.18 -2.21
C LEU A 450 -20.75 6.30 -3.40
N PRO A 451 -21.28 6.55 -4.61
CA PRO A 451 -20.72 5.96 -5.82
C PRO A 451 -19.30 6.50 -6.04
N ILE A 452 -18.40 5.65 -6.54
CA ILE A 452 -16.98 5.97 -6.83
C ILE A 452 -16.86 7.25 -7.68
N LYS A 453 -17.84 7.49 -8.56
CA LYS A 453 -17.99 8.76 -9.26
C LYS A 453 -19.44 9.26 -9.22
N ALA A 454 -19.68 10.43 -8.65
CA ALA A 454 -21.02 11.02 -8.51
C ALA A 454 -21.67 11.31 -9.89
N PRO A 455 -22.99 11.15 -10.08
CA PRO A 455 -23.65 11.40 -11.38
C PRO A 455 -23.50 12.85 -11.87
N LYS A 456 -23.38 13.05 -13.19
CA LYS A 456 -23.38 14.40 -13.80
C LYS A 456 -24.75 15.08 -13.77
N SER A 457 -25.81 14.30 -13.92
CA SER A 457 -27.20 14.78 -14.05
C SER A 457 -27.70 15.57 -12.84
N SER A 458 -27.08 15.39 -11.68
CA SER A 458 -27.49 16.06 -10.44
C SER A 458 -26.93 17.48 -10.28
N GLY A 459 -25.87 17.85 -11.02
CA GLY A 459 -25.21 19.15 -10.88
C GLY A 459 -24.70 19.45 -9.46
N PHE A 460 -24.63 20.74 -9.11
CA PHE A 460 -24.35 21.24 -7.76
C PHE A 460 -25.19 22.49 -7.42
N THR A 461 -25.36 22.77 -6.13
CA THR A 461 -25.96 24.01 -5.62
C THR A 461 -24.84 24.91 -5.11
N VAL A 462 -24.80 26.18 -5.53
CA VAL A 462 -23.89 27.17 -4.92
C VAL A 462 -24.58 27.86 -3.75
N VAL A 463 -23.89 27.93 -2.61
CA VAL A 463 -24.35 28.59 -1.38
C VAL A 463 -23.39 29.75 -1.11
N ILE A 464 -23.87 30.98 -1.32
CA ILE A 464 -23.09 32.20 -1.13
C ILE A 464 -23.54 32.88 0.16
N LEU A 465 -22.62 33.04 1.11
CA LEU A 465 -22.86 33.82 2.32
C LEU A 465 -22.53 35.29 2.04
N THR A 466 -23.39 36.22 2.42
CA THR A 466 -23.15 37.65 2.15
C THR A 466 -23.49 38.60 3.29
N PHE A 467 -22.67 39.64 3.42
CA PHE A 467 -22.86 40.74 4.38
C PHE A 467 -22.30 42.05 3.79
N ASP A 468 -23.19 43.01 3.48
CA ASP A 468 -22.88 44.40 3.07
C ASP A 468 -21.99 44.57 1.81
N ARG A 469 -22.06 43.64 0.85
CA ARG A 469 -21.18 43.59 -0.34
C ARG A 469 -21.94 43.26 -1.65
N ILE A 470 -22.94 44.06 -1.97
CA ILE A 470 -23.88 43.80 -3.08
C ILE A 470 -23.18 43.76 -4.45
N ASP A 471 -22.22 44.67 -4.70
CA ASP A 471 -21.56 44.78 -6.01
C ASP A 471 -20.70 43.55 -6.35
N SER A 472 -19.85 43.11 -5.41
CA SER A 472 -19.04 41.90 -5.60
C SER A 472 -19.91 40.64 -5.65
N LEU A 473 -20.96 40.56 -4.81
CA LEU A 473 -21.95 39.48 -4.87
C LEU A 473 -22.60 39.38 -6.26
N PHE A 474 -22.99 40.51 -6.87
CA PHE A 474 -23.56 40.53 -8.21
C PHE A 474 -22.53 40.18 -9.30
N GLN A 475 -21.24 40.45 -9.10
CA GLN A 475 -20.17 39.93 -9.96
C GLN A 475 -20.03 38.40 -9.82
N VAL A 476 -19.99 37.86 -8.59
CA VAL A 476 -19.90 36.41 -8.32
C VAL A 476 -21.10 35.67 -8.92
N VAL A 477 -22.33 36.16 -8.70
CA VAL A 477 -23.57 35.56 -9.26
C VAL A 477 -23.52 35.48 -10.80
N ARG A 478 -22.95 36.48 -11.48
CA ARG A 478 -22.76 36.46 -12.95
C ARG A 478 -21.75 35.41 -13.41
N GLN A 479 -20.71 35.13 -12.64
CA GLN A 479 -19.72 34.11 -13.00
C GLN A 479 -20.25 32.69 -12.74
N VAL A 480 -20.76 32.41 -11.53
CA VAL A 480 -21.30 31.07 -11.22
C VAL A 480 -22.48 30.71 -12.13
N GLY A 481 -23.31 31.70 -12.50
CA GLY A 481 -24.45 31.51 -13.40
C GLY A 481 -24.10 30.95 -14.79
N ARG A 482 -22.85 31.14 -15.24
CA ARG A 482 -22.33 30.64 -16.53
C ARG A 482 -21.91 29.16 -16.48
N VAL A 483 -21.77 28.58 -15.29
CA VAL A 483 -21.26 27.21 -15.12
C VAL A 483 -22.31 26.19 -15.61
N PRO A 484 -21.96 25.28 -16.53
CA PRO A 484 -22.88 24.29 -17.06
C PRO A 484 -23.57 23.47 -15.97
N SER A 485 -22.79 22.86 -15.06
CA SER A 485 -23.30 21.93 -14.04
C SER A 485 -23.93 22.60 -12.81
N LEU A 486 -24.02 23.93 -12.76
CA LEU A 486 -24.76 24.63 -11.71
C LEU A 486 -26.27 24.34 -11.81
N ALA A 487 -26.87 23.81 -10.75
CA ALA A 487 -28.30 23.51 -10.69
C ALA A 487 -29.12 24.64 -10.04
N LYS A 488 -28.59 25.27 -8.97
CA LYS A 488 -29.33 26.27 -8.16
C LYS A 488 -28.39 27.23 -7.43
N ILE A 489 -28.81 28.48 -7.30
CA ILE A 489 -28.13 29.53 -6.51
C ILE A 489 -28.90 29.77 -5.22
N LEU A 490 -28.24 29.65 -4.08
CA LEU A 490 -28.79 29.95 -2.75
C LEU A 490 -27.96 31.06 -2.10
N ILE A 491 -28.59 32.20 -1.84
CA ILE A 491 -27.99 33.36 -1.17
C ILE A 491 -28.39 33.34 0.30
N ILE A 492 -27.40 33.27 1.19
CA ILE A 492 -27.57 33.34 2.64
C ILE A 492 -27.27 34.78 3.07
N TRP A 493 -28.33 35.55 3.26
CA TRP A 493 -28.26 36.98 3.55
C TRP A 493 -28.14 37.18 5.06
N ASN A 494 -26.94 37.54 5.53
CA ASN A 494 -26.62 37.60 6.96
C ASN A 494 -26.91 38.97 7.61
N ASN A 495 -27.09 40.02 6.82
CA ASN A 495 -27.42 41.35 7.30
C ASN A 495 -28.90 41.40 7.75
N GLN A 496 -29.16 42.02 8.90
CA GLN A 496 -30.49 42.07 9.54
C GLN A 496 -31.15 43.45 9.36
N ASP A 497 -30.34 44.50 9.34
CA ASP A 497 -30.75 45.90 9.23
C ASP A 497 -31.08 46.28 7.78
N ILE A 498 -30.36 45.69 6.81
CA ILE A 498 -30.56 45.86 5.37
C ILE A 498 -31.32 44.66 4.82
N LYS A 499 -32.44 44.90 4.13
CA LYS A 499 -33.20 43.87 3.40
C LYS A 499 -32.51 43.52 2.07
N PRO A 500 -32.61 42.27 1.59
CA PRO A 500 -32.08 41.90 0.27
C PRO A 500 -32.76 42.68 -0.87
N PRO A 501 -32.03 43.02 -1.97
CA PRO A 501 -32.61 43.63 -3.17
C PRO A 501 -33.75 42.81 -3.77
N ALA A 502 -34.66 43.48 -4.47
CA ALA A 502 -35.81 42.83 -5.09
C ALA A 502 -35.33 41.90 -6.23
N LEU A 503 -36.02 40.79 -6.49
CA LEU A 503 -35.57 39.77 -7.45
C LEU A 503 -35.36 40.28 -8.89
N ALA A 504 -35.92 41.44 -9.24
CA ALA A 504 -35.68 42.11 -10.52
C ALA A 504 -34.30 42.80 -10.63
N ASP A 505 -33.67 43.14 -9.50
CA ASP A 505 -32.37 43.81 -9.43
C ASP A 505 -31.20 42.82 -9.64
N TRP A 506 -31.45 41.52 -9.45
CA TRP A 506 -30.42 40.47 -9.48
C TRP A 506 -30.01 40.13 -10.92
N PRO A 507 -28.73 39.71 -11.13
CA PRO A 507 -28.29 39.29 -12.45
C PRO A 507 -29.09 38.08 -12.97
N ASN A 508 -29.70 38.21 -14.16
CA ASN A 508 -30.37 37.08 -14.82
C ASN A 508 -29.32 36.08 -15.33
N THR A 509 -29.24 34.93 -14.66
CA THR A 509 -28.33 33.82 -14.99
C THR A 509 -29.02 32.68 -15.75
N GLY A 510 -30.35 32.71 -15.90
CA GLY A 510 -31.13 31.55 -16.36
C GLY A 510 -31.15 30.36 -15.40
N LYS A 511 -30.53 30.46 -14.21
CA LYS A 511 -30.51 29.42 -13.17
C LYS A 511 -31.45 29.81 -12.02
N PRO A 512 -32.15 28.86 -11.36
CA PRO A 512 -33.00 29.18 -10.22
C PRO A 512 -32.20 29.81 -9.07
N LEU A 513 -32.64 30.98 -8.60
CA LEU A 513 -32.03 31.73 -7.49
C LEU A 513 -33.04 31.87 -6.34
N LYS A 514 -32.58 31.63 -5.11
CA LYS A 514 -33.36 31.90 -3.89
C LYS A 514 -32.50 32.64 -2.86
N ILE A 515 -33.14 33.52 -2.10
CA ILE A 515 -32.53 34.30 -1.01
C ILE A 515 -33.17 33.86 0.30
N ILE A 516 -32.34 33.59 1.31
CA ILE A 516 -32.77 33.32 2.69
C ILE A 516 -32.10 34.35 3.60
N GLN A 517 -32.91 35.23 4.19
CA GLN A 517 -32.44 36.09 5.28
C GLN A 517 -32.35 35.27 6.56
N THR A 518 -31.18 35.24 7.18
CA THR A 518 -30.95 34.53 8.45
C THR A 518 -31.50 35.36 9.61
N LYS A 519 -31.50 34.83 10.85
CA LYS A 519 -31.94 35.58 12.04
C LYS A 519 -30.79 36.31 12.77
N PHE A 520 -29.55 35.90 12.50
CA PHE A 520 -28.35 36.37 13.20
C PHE A 520 -27.16 36.27 12.24
N ASN A 521 -26.27 37.27 12.26
CA ASN A 521 -25.01 37.21 11.52
C ASN A 521 -24.08 36.14 12.14
N ARG A 522 -23.93 34.99 11.48
CA ARG A 522 -23.05 33.86 11.87
C ARG A 522 -22.43 33.25 10.62
N LEU A 523 -21.15 32.87 10.69
CA LEU A 523 -20.47 32.21 9.55
C LEU A 523 -21.02 30.80 9.28
N SER A 524 -21.43 30.07 10.31
CA SER A 524 -21.96 28.70 10.14
C SER A 524 -23.28 28.61 9.38
N ASN A 525 -23.99 29.74 9.18
CA ASN A 525 -25.24 29.75 8.40
C ASN A 525 -25.03 29.21 6.96
N ARG A 526 -23.83 29.36 6.40
CA ARG A 526 -23.48 28.78 5.07
C ARG A 526 -23.54 27.24 5.03
N PHE A 527 -23.50 26.58 6.19
CA PHE A 527 -23.52 25.12 6.34
C PHE A 527 -24.85 24.59 6.89
N TYR A 528 -25.87 25.43 7.08
CA TYR A 528 -27.18 24.93 7.49
C TYR A 528 -27.81 24.09 6.35
N PRO A 529 -28.35 22.89 6.61
CA PRO A 529 -28.94 22.03 5.59
C PRO A 529 -30.34 22.51 5.22
N TYR A 530 -30.44 23.63 4.48
CA TYR A 530 -31.70 24.16 3.97
C TYR A 530 -32.37 23.16 3.01
N ASP A 531 -33.70 23.00 3.09
CA ASP A 531 -34.52 22.13 2.21
C ASP A 531 -34.36 22.45 0.71
N ASP A 532 -33.88 23.65 0.41
CA ASP A 532 -33.55 24.11 -0.94
C ASP A 532 -32.35 23.41 -1.58
N ILE A 533 -31.47 22.79 -0.79
CA ILE A 533 -30.24 22.13 -1.24
C ILE A 533 -30.57 20.69 -1.64
N GLN A 534 -31.09 20.54 -2.86
CA GLN A 534 -31.53 19.25 -3.39
C GLN A 534 -30.38 18.41 -3.97
N THR A 535 -29.25 19.04 -4.32
CA THR A 535 -28.08 18.38 -4.92
C THR A 535 -27.14 17.79 -3.86
N GLU A 536 -26.55 16.62 -4.13
CA GLU A 536 -25.53 16.04 -3.24
C GLU A 536 -24.27 16.91 -3.12
N CYS A 537 -23.90 17.61 -4.19
CA CYS A 537 -22.80 18.55 -4.21
C CYS A 537 -23.25 19.95 -3.79
N VAL A 538 -22.51 20.57 -2.88
CA VAL A 538 -22.63 21.97 -2.48
C VAL A 538 -21.32 22.69 -2.78
N LEU A 539 -21.37 23.83 -3.45
CA LEU A 539 -20.25 24.78 -3.55
C LEU A 539 -20.45 25.88 -2.51
N ALA A 540 -19.66 25.90 -1.45
CA ALA A 540 -19.58 27.03 -0.54
C ALA A 540 -18.65 28.11 -1.15
N LEU A 541 -19.10 29.37 -1.12
CA LEU A 541 -18.41 30.50 -1.75
C LEU A 541 -18.61 31.79 -0.93
N ASP A 542 -17.55 32.59 -0.77
CA ASP A 542 -17.62 33.95 -0.21
C ASP A 542 -18.07 34.97 -1.27
N ASP A 543 -18.62 36.10 -0.84
CA ASP A 543 -19.20 37.14 -1.71
C ASP A 543 -18.18 38.08 -2.40
N ASP A 544 -16.87 37.89 -2.17
CA ASP A 544 -15.79 38.64 -2.82
C ASP A 544 -14.91 37.80 -3.78
N ILE A 545 -15.28 36.54 -4.06
CA ILE A 545 -14.52 35.60 -4.90
C ILE A 545 -14.80 35.81 -6.40
N VAL A 546 -14.58 37.03 -6.88
CA VAL A 546 -14.82 37.44 -8.28
C VAL A 546 -13.83 36.86 -9.30
N MET A 547 -12.76 36.19 -8.83
CA MET A 547 -11.61 35.74 -9.62
C MET A 547 -11.67 34.28 -10.12
N LEU A 548 -12.68 33.50 -9.75
CA LEU A 548 -12.86 32.14 -10.28
C LEU A 548 -13.53 32.19 -11.65
N THR A 549 -12.93 31.56 -12.65
CA THR A 549 -13.56 31.41 -13.97
C THR A 549 -14.61 30.29 -13.96
N PRO A 550 -15.60 30.31 -14.87
CA PRO A 550 -16.57 29.22 -14.97
C PRO A 550 -15.92 27.85 -15.24
N ASP A 551 -14.79 27.83 -15.97
CA ASP A 551 -13.98 26.64 -16.23
C ASP A 551 -13.29 26.11 -14.98
N GLU A 552 -12.77 26.99 -14.10
CA GLU A 552 -12.20 26.57 -12.81
C GLU A 552 -13.26 25.92 -11.92
N ILE A 553 -14.48 26.45 -11.93
CA ILE A 553 -15.62 25.92 -11.16
C ILE A 553 -16.11 24.59 -11.73
N GLU A 554 -16.30 24.48 -13.06
CA GLU A 554 -16.71 23.21 -13.70
C GLU A 554 -15.63 22.13 -13.54
N PHE A 555 -14.34 22.48 -13.59
CA PHE A 555 -13.26 21.53 -13.29
C PHE A 555 -13.25 21.09 -11.82
N GLY A 556 -13.39 22.02 -10.87
CA GLY A 556 -13.49 21.68 -9.45
C GLY A 556 -14.68 20.79 -9.12
N TYR A 557 -15.82 20.96 -9.82
CA TYR A 557 -16.96 20.07 -9.73
C TYR A 557 -16.65 18.67 -10.30
N GLU A 558 -15.98 18.56 -11.45
CA GLU A 558 -15.58 17.25 -11.99
C GLU A 558 -14.59 16.52 -11.06
N VAL A 559 -13.69 17.22 -10.37
CA VAL A 559 -12.80 16.65 -9.35
C VAL A 559 -13.58 16.23 -8.10
N TRP A 560 -14.53 17.05 -7.62
CA TRP A 560 -15.41 16.64 -6.51
C TRP A 560 -16.21 15.40 -6.86
N ARG A 561 -16.68 15.28 -8.11
CA ARG A 561 -17.41 14.08 -8.56
C ARG A 561 -16.57 12.80 -8.47
N GLU A 562 -15.25 12.88 -8.57
CA GLU A 562 -14.32 11.73 -8.44
C GLU A 562 -13.89 11.49 -6.98
N HIS A 563 -14.12 12.45 -6.10
CA HIS A 563 -13.79 12.38 -4.66
C HIS A 563 -14.91 12.96 -3.79
N PRO A 564 -16.15 12.46 -3.88
CA PRO A 564 -17.32 13.11 -3.28
C PRO A 564 -17.36 13.02 -1.74
N ASP A 565 -16.48 12.20 -1.16
CA ASP A 565 -16.22 12.09 0.28
C ASP A 565 -15.19 13.10 0.81
N ARG A 566 -14.51 13.87 -0.06
CA ARG A 566 -13.49 14.86 0.36
C ARG A 566 -13.99 16.31 0.19
N LEU A 567 -13.37 17.23 0.92
CA LEU A 567 -13.43 18.66 0.57
C LEU A 567 -12.55 18.90 -0.66
N VAL A 568 -13.08 19.61 -1.65
CA VAL A 568 -12.39 19.86 -2.93
C VAL A 568 -12.45 21.36 -3.27
N GLY A 569 -11.32 22.05 -3.37
CA GLY A 569 -11.34 23.51 -3.56
C GLY A 569 -9.96 24.14 -3.73
N TYR A 570 -9.91 25.47 -3.74
CA TYR A 570 -8.75 26.21 -4.28
C TYR A 570 -7.78 26.75 -3.21
N PRO A 571 -8.22 27.51 -2.18
CA PRO A 571 -7.31 28.11 -1.22
C PRO A 571 -6.89 27.07 -0.18
N SER A 572 -5.67 26.53 -0.31
CA SER A 572 -5.13 25.56 0.65
C SER A 572 -4.42 26.21 1.83
N ARG A 573 -4.40 25.52 2.98
CA ARG A 573 -3.66 25.86 4.20
C ARG A 573 -3.02 24.61 4.81
N LEU A 574 -2.13 24.82 5.77
CA LEU A 574 -1.45 23.75 6.50
C LEU A 574 -1.58 23.98 8.01
N HIS A 575 -1.47 22.91 8.79
CA HIS A 575 -1.21 22.98 10.22
C HIS A 575 0.26 22.60 10.44
N LEU A 576 0.97 23.31 11.31
CA LEU A 576 2.35 22.99 11.67
C LEU A 576 2.47 22.78 13.17
N TRP A 577 3.08 21.68 13.57
CA TRP A 577 3.50 21.47 14.96
C TRP A 577 4.70 22.37 15.28
N GLN A 578 4.62 23.12 16.38
CA GLN A 578 5.71 23.94 16.88
C GLN A 578 6.34 23.27 18.11
N ASN A 579 7.59 22.85 17.99
CA ASN A 579 8.33 22.19 19.08
C ASN A 579 8.47 23.10 20.30
N ASP A 580 8.72 24.40 20.09
CA ASP A 580 9.03 25.36 21.16
C ASP A 580 7.84 25.64 22.08
N THR A 581 6.61 25.58 21.54
CA THR A 581 5.36 25.84 22.28
C THR A 581 4.57 24.57 22.56
N GLN A 582 5.02 23.42 22.06
CA GLN A 582 4.31 22.12 22.08
C GLN A 582 2.84 22.24 21.64
N SER A 583 2.60 23.01 20.56
CA SER A 583 1.25 23.31 20.07
C SER A 583 1.20 23.36 18.55
N TYR A 584 -0.01 23.24 17.99
CA TYR A 584 -0.24 23.36 16.56
C TYR A 584 -0.50 24.82 16.16
N SER A 585 -0.06 25.19 14.97
CA SER A 585 -0.20 26.53 14.40
C SER A 585 -0.86 26.48 13.02
N TYR A 586 -1.60 27.53 12.67
CA TYR A 586 -2.25 27.67 11.37
C TYR A 586 -1.34 28.44 10.40
N GLU A 587 -0.98 27.81 9.27
CA GLU A 587 -0.09 28.40 8.27
C GLU A 587 -0.81 28.70 6.94
N SER A 588 -0.49 29.86 6.36
CA SER A 588 -1.03 30.41 5.12
C SER A 588 0.01 30.68 4.01
N GLU A 589 1.29 30.50 4.31
CA GLU A 589 2.41 30.49 3.37
C GLU A 589 2.34 29.32 2.35
N TRP A 590 3.21 29.34 1.34
CA TRP A 590 3.11 28.46 0.17
C TRP A 590 4.07 27.27 0.24
N MET A 591 3.67 26.23 0.98
CA MET A 591 4.34 24.92 0.98
C MET A 591 3.75 23.96 -0.06
N ASN A 592 4.50 22.89 -0.38
CA ASN A 592 4.01 21.77 -1.17
C ASN A 592 2.90 21.00 -0.43
N GLN A 593 2.99 20.97 0.90
CA GLN A 593 2.07 20.27 1.78
C GLN A 593 0.83 21.12 2.09
N ILE A 594 -0.32 20.45 2.10
CA ILE A 594 -1.63 21.00 2.46
C ILE A 594 -2.31 20.04 3.45
N SER A 595 -3.10 20.57 4.37
CA SER A 595 -3.97 19.74 5.23
C SER A 595 -5.39 20.31 5.38
N MET A 596 -5.63 21.51 4.85
CA MET A 596 -6.93 22.19 4.87
C MET A 596 -7.20 22.86 3.52
N VAL A 597 -8.47 22.93 3.14
CA VAL A 597 -8.99 23.74 2.01
C VAL A 597 -10.07 24.69 2.55
N LEU A 598 -9.96 25.97 2.24
CA LEU A 598 -10.89 26.98 2.79
C LEU A 598 -12.26 26.91 2.12
N THR A 599 -13.31 26.78 2.93
CA THR A 599 -14.72 26.67 2.51
C THR A 599 -15.29 27.94 1.89
N GLY A 600 -14.57 29.05 1.95
CA GLY A 600 -14.83 30.26 1.18
C GLY A 600 -14.74 30.07 -0.34
N ALA A 601 -14.16 28.96 -0.82
CA ALA A 601 -14.29 28.48 -2.19
C ALA A 601 -14.00 26.97 -2.27
N ALA A 602 -14.97 26.13 -1.87
CA ALA A 602 -14.84 24.68 -1.89
C ALA A 602 -16.16 23.94 -2.13
N PHE A 603 -16.06 22.79 -2.79
CA PHE A 603 -17.11 21.80 -2.93
C PHE A 603 -17.08 20.78 -1.78
N HIS A 604 -18.28 20.42 -1.29
CA HIS A 604 -18.47 19.39 -0.26
C HIS A 604 -19.79 18.63 -0.45
N HIS A 605 -19.90 17.43 0.11
CA HIS A 605 -21.16 16.68 0.16
C HIS A 605 -22.16 17.35 1.10
N LYS A 606 -23.44 17.47 0.73
CA LYS A 606 -24.50 18.09 1.55
C LYS A 606 -24.64 17.49 2.96
N TYR A 607 -24.21 16.23 3.11
CA TYR A 607 -24.12 15.54 4.39
C TYR A 607 -23.19 16.25 5.40
N TYR A 608 -22.09 16.85 4.93
CA TYR A 608 -21.18 17.57 5.82
C TYR A 608 -21.79 18.90 6.31
N SER A 609 -22.71 19.53 5.55
CA SER A 609 -23.57 20.61 6.08
C SER A 609 -24.48 20.11 7.22
N PHE A 610 -25.12 18.95 7.04
CA PHE A 610 -25.94 18.33 8.10
C PHE A 610 -25.10 17.99 9.34
N MET A 611 -23.96 17.33 9.17
CA MET A 611 -23.04 16.99 10.27
C MET A 611 -22.46 18.24 10.94
N TYR A 612 -22.12 19.29 10.20
CA TYR A 612 -21.64 20.55 10.78
C TYR A 612 -22.71 21.19 11.68
N THR A 613 -23.98 21.06 11.29
CA THR A 613 -25.11 21.67 12.01
C THR A 613 -25.58 20.84 13.21
N TYR A 614 -25.55 19.51 13.13
CA TYR A 614 -26.19 18.61 14.10
C TYR A 614 -25.29 17.52 14.71
N GLY A 615 -24.10 17.30 14.16
CA GLY A 615 -23.18 16.21 14.53
C GLY A 615 -21.74 16.65 14.80
N MET A 616 -21.51 17.96 14.99
CA MET A 616 -20.22 18.51 15.40
C MET A 616 -19.98 18.19 16.89
N PRO A 617 -18.81 17.68 17.30
CA PRO A 617 -18.57 17.30 18.69
C PRO A 617 -18.32 18.53 19.58
N GLY A 618 -18.86 18.46 20.80
CA GLY A 618 -18.74 19.52 21.81
C GLY A 618 -19.20 20.89 21.32
N ASP A 619 -18.62 21.93 21.90
CA ASP A 619 -19.07 23.31 21.68
C ASP A 619 -18.41 23.97 20.45
N ILE A 620 -17.75 23.20 19.57
CA ILE A 620 -17.04 23.70 18.37
C ILE A 620 -17.92 24.63 17.53
N LYS A 621 -19.18 24.25 17.28
CA LYS A 621 -20.10 25.09 16.49
C LYS A 621 -20.44 26.40 17.21
N GLN A 622 -20.62 26.35 18.54
CA GLN A 622 -20.92 27.53 19.34
C GLN A 622 -19.71 28.48 19.37
N TRP A 623 -18.51 27.95 19.58
CA TRP A 623 -17.26 28.72 19.54
C TRP A 623 -17.09 29.47 18.21
N VAL A 624 -17.31 28.80 17.07
CA VAL A 624 -17.29 29.41 15.73
C VAL A 624 -18.35 30.50 15.57
N ASP A 625 -19.55 30.28 16.09
CA ASP A 625 -20.66 31.25 16.01
C ASP A 625 -20.43 32.49 16.90
N GLU A 626 -19.70 32.34 18.01
CA GLU A 626 -19.35 33.43 18.94
C GLU A 626 -18.12 34.22 18.48
N HIS A 627 -17.10 33.56 17.92
CA HIS A 627 -15.84 34.18 17.49
C HIS A 627 -15.82 34.65 16.03
N ILE A 628 -16.83 34.29 15.23
CA ILE A 628 -16.97 34.68 13.81
C ILE A 628 -15.69 34.35 13.01
N ASN A 629 -15.15 33.15 13.23
CA ASN A 629 -13.92 32.65 12.58
C ASN A 629 -13.86 31.11 12.66
N CYS A 630 -12.91 30.50 11.97
CA CYS A 630 -12.55 29.08 12.04
C CYS A 630 -13.64 28.08 11.58
N GLU A 631 -14.68 28.52 10.87
CA GLU A 631 -15.72 27.63 10.34
C GLU A 631 -15.19 26.71 9.23
N ASP A 632 -14.22 27.22 8.47
CA ASP A 632 -13.45 26.44 7.50
C ASP A 632 -12.56 25.38 8.18
N ILE A 633 -11.83 25.74 9.23
CA ILE A 633 -11.01 24.80 10.02
C ILE A 633 -11.92 23.72 10.64
N ALA A 634 -13.05 24.10 11.23
CA ALA A 634 -14.00 23.16 11.83
C ALA A 634 -14.59 22.19 10.78
N MET A 635 -14.88 22.65 9.56
CA MET A 635 -15.32 21.78 8.47
C MET A 635 -14.21 20.83 8.00
N ASN A 636 -12.94 21.28 7.94
CA ASN A 636 -11.82 20.40 7.59
C ASN A 636 -11.56 19.35 8.66
N PHE A 637 -11.63 19.71 9.94
CA PHE A 637 -11.59 18.76 11.06
C PHE A 637 -12.71 17.73 10.94
N LEU A 638 -13.96 18.18 10.76
CA LEU A 638 -15.13 17.31 10.62
C LEU A 638 -15.00 16.32 9.47
N VAL A 639 -14.68 16.79 8.26
CA VAL A 639 -14.58 15.93 7.07
C VAL A 639 -13.41 14.97 7.18
N THR A 640 -12.22 15.44 7.58
CA THR A 640 -11.04 14.56 7.70
C THR A 640 -11.24 13.52 8.80
N ASN A 641 -11.89 13.89 9.92
CA ASN A 641 -12.25 12.94 10.96
C ASN A 641 -13.28 11.91 10.47
N VAL A 642 -14.40 12.32 9.86
CA VAL A 642 -15.48 11.41 9.40
C VAL A 642 -15.04 10.45 8.28
N THR A 643 -13.91 10.70 7.62
CA THR A 643 -13.47 9.94 6.43
C THR A 643 -12.07 9.33 6.53
N GLY A 644 -11.25 9.80 7.48
CA GLY A 644 -9.81 9.52 7.51
C GLY A 644 -9.01 10.12 6.34
N LYS A 645 -9.60 10.98 5.50
CA LYS A 645 -9.05 11.40 4.20
C LYS A 645 -8.80 12.90 4.10
N ALA A 646 -7.59 13.26 3.70
CA ALA A 646 -7.17 14.65 3.49
C ALA A 646 -7.94 15.33 2.32
N PRO A 647 -8.13 16.67 2.38
CA PRO A 647 -8.84 17.44 1.36
C PRO A 647 -8.00 17.60 0.08
N ILE A 648 -8.65 17.87 -1.06
CA ILE A 648 -8.00 18.00 -2.37
C ILE A 648 -7.96 19.46 -2.82
N LYS A 649 -6.76 19.91 -3.17
CA LYS A 649 -6.54 21.20 -3.82
C LYS A 649 -6.77 21.10 -5.33
N VAL A 650 -7.44 22.10 -5.90
CA VAL A 650 -7.72 22.25 -7.33
C VAL A 650 -7.00 23.49 -7.86
N VAL A 651 -6.18 23.32 -8.91
CA VAL A 651 -5.44 24.39 -9.65
C VAL A 651 -4.51 25.28 -8.76
N PRO A 652 -3.66 26.20 -9.29
CA PRO A 652 -2.58 26.80 -8.50
C PRO A 652 -2.99 28.07 -7.71
N ARG A 653 -4.28 28.43 -7.69
CA ARG A 653 -4.79 29.67 -7.08
C ARG A 653 -4.31 29.79 -5.63
N LYS A 654 -3.65 30.90 -5.28
CA LYS A 654 -2.97 31.09 -3.98
C LYS A 654 -3.88 31.74 -2.93
N LYS A 655 -4.41 32.90 -3.29
CA LYS A 655 -5.39 33.74 -2.57
C LYS A 655 -6.20 34.45 -3.66
N PHE A 656 -7.47 34.71 -3.42
CA PHE A 656 -8.26 35.60 -4.27
C PHE A 656 -8.05 37.03 -3.78
N LYS A 657 -7.94 37.99 -4.70
CA LYS A 657 -7.80 39.42 -4.38
C LYS A 657 -9.02 40.16 -4.93
N CYS A 658 -9.89 40.66 -4.07
CA CYS A 658 -10.90 41.63 -4.49
C CYS A 658 -10.24 43.02 -4.64
N PRO A 659 -10.24 43.66 -5.83
CA PRO A 659 -9.61 44.97 -6.00
C PRO A 659 -10.40 46.11 -5.33
N GLU A 660 -11.70 45.92 -5.14
CA GLU A 660 -12.67 46.95 -4.72
C GLU A 660 -13.00 46.87 -3.21
N CYS A 661 -12.65 45.76 -2.54
CA CYS A 661 -13.03 45.45 -1.16
C CYS A 661 -12.10 46.12 -0.11
N VAL A 662 -11.90 47.43 -0.21
CA VAL A 662 -10.92 48.19 0.63
C VAL A 662 -11.41 48.44 2.07
N LYS A 663 -12.60 47.95 2.45
CA LYS A 663 -13.12 48.00 3.84
C LYS A 663 -12.81 46.70 4.58
N GLU A 664 -12.17 46.83 5.75
CA GLU A 664 -12.04 45.86 6.86
C GLU A 664 -12.29 44.38 6.51
N MET A 665 -11.37 43.77 5.75
CA MET A 665 -11.38 42.31 5.57
C MET A 665 -11.01 41.62 6.89
N LEU A 666 -11.82 40.65 7.34
CA LEU A 666 -11.59 39.86 8.56
C LEU A 666 -10.19 39.22 8.63
N SER A 667 -9.58 38.92 7.48
CA SER A 667 -8.24 38.32 7.34
C SER A 667 -7.08 39.33 7.35
N ALA A 668 -7.33 40.63 7.51
CA ALA A 668 -6.31 41.68 7.46
C ALA A 668 -5.71 42.04 8.83
N SER A 669 -6.31 41.59 9.94
CA SER A 669 -5.78 41.80 11.29
C SER A 669 -4.73 40.74 11.65
N SER A 670 -3.67 41.15 12.36
CA SER A 670 -2.61 40.25 12.84
C SER A 670 -3.13 39.21 13.85
N SER A 671 -4.16 39.54 14.62
CA SER A 671 -4.83 38.62 15.55
C SER A 671 -5.55 37.46 14.85
N HIS A 672 -5.98 37.62 13.59
CA HIS A 672 -6.73 36.58 12.86
C HIS A 672 -5.98 35.24 12.77
N MET A 673 -4.66 35.28 12.56
CA MET A 673 -3.79 34.10 12.49
C MET A 673 -3.61 33.43 13.86
N VAL A 674 -3.57 34.24 14.93
CA VAL A 674 -3.47 33.75 16.33
C VAL A 674 -4.76 33.04 16.73
N HIS A 675 -5.93 33.64 16.46
CA HIS A 675 -7.22 33.01 16.71
C HIS A 675 -7.39 31.69 15.94
N ARG A 676 -6.96 31.62 14.68
CA ARG A 676 -7.00 30.37 13.91
C ARG A 676 -6.09 29.28 14.46
N SER A 677 -4.92 29.64 14.99
CA SER A 677 -4.04 28.70 15.69
C SER A 677 -4.66 28.22 17.02
N ALA A 678 -5.31 29.10 17.78
CA ALA A 678 -6.05 28.72 18.98
C ALA A 678 -7.21 27.75 18.67
N CYS A 679 -7.98 28.00 17.60
CA CYS A 679 -9.05 27.10 17.14
C CYS A 679 -8.52 25.68 16.85
N ILE A 680 -7.38 25.54 16.18
CA ILE A 680 -6.79 24.21 15.89
C ILE A 680 -6.53 23.44 17.19
N ASN A 681 -5.89 24.05 18.19
CA ASN A 681 -5.58 23.37 19.44
C ASN A 681 -6.84 23.00 20.24
N MET A 682 -7.83 23.90 20.34
CA MET A 682 -9.10 23.60 21.02
C MET A 682 -9.88 22.49 20.31
N PHE A 683 -9.85 22.44 18.97
CA PHE A 683 -10.51 21.36 18.24
C PHE A 683 -9.81 20.00 18.45
N ILE A 684 -8.47 19.97 18.60
CA ILE A 684 -7.73 18.74 18.93
C ILE A 684 -8.18 18.14 20.26
N GLU A 685 -8.36 18.98 21.29
CA GLU A 685 -8.83 18.54 22.60
C GLU A 685 -10.23 17.90 22.51
N LEU A 686 -11.15 18.52 21.76
CA LEU A 686 -12.54 18.05 21.60
C LEU A 686 -12.69 16.85 20.64
N TYR A 687 -11.76 16.67 19.69
CA TYR A 687 -11.69 15.46 18.84
C TYR A 687 -10.83 14.34 19.43
N GLY A 688 -10.08 14.59 20.52
CA GLY A 688 -9.19 13.62 21.16
C GLY A 688 -7.89 13.33 20.38
N GLY A 689 -7.48 14.23 19.48
CA GLY A 689 -6.31 14.07 18.62
C GLY A 689 -6.33 15.00 17.41
N MET A 690 -5.28 14.96 16.58
CA MET A 690 -5.24 15.69 15.30
C MET A 690 -5.85 14.82 14.19
N PRO A 691 -7.03 15.16 13.62
CA PRO A 691 -7.60 14.42 12.51
C PRO A 691 -7.03 14.85 11.16
N LEU A 692 -6.51 16.08 11.04
CA LEU A 692 -6.01 16.62 9.78
C LEU A 692 -4.76 15.86 9.34
N LYS A 693 -4.70 15.48 8.05
CA LYS A 693 -3.54 14.82 7.43
C LYS A 693 -2.85 15.76 6.43
N PRO A 694 -1.52 15.98 6.50
CA PRO A 694 -0.77 16.69 5.46
C PRO A 694 -0.58 15.82 4.21
N ILE A 695 -0.76 16.38 3.02
CA ILE A 695 -0.52 15.72 1.72
C ILE A 695 0.13 16.67 0.71
N GLU A 696 0.84 16.12 -0.29
CA GLU A 696 1.42 16.87 -1.42
C GLU A 696 0.65 16.60 -2.72
N PHE A 697 -0.68 16.81 -2.70
CA PHE A 697 -1.56 16.52 -3.84
C PHE A 697 -2.28 17.77 -4.36
N ARG A 698 -2.35 17.90 -5.69
CA ARG A 698 -3.18 18.87 -6.41
C ARG A 698 -3.79 18.22 -7.64
N ALA A 699 -5.09 18.39 -7.83
CA ALA A 699 -5.75 18.08 -9.09
C ALA A 699 -5.57 19.23 -10.09
N ASP A 700 -4.99 18.90 -11.26
CA ASP A 700 -4.98 19.70 -12.48
C ASP A 700 -5.53 18.83 -13.63
N PRO A 701 -6.10 19.40 -14.71
CA PRO A 701 -6.54 18.60 -15.85
C PRO A 701 -5.36 18.07 -16.67
N LEU A 702 -5.59 16.97 -17.41
CA LEU A 702 -4.55 16.21 -18.12
C LEU A 702 -3.61 17.05 -19.01
N LEU A 703 -4.14 18.07 -19.71
CA LEU A 703 -3.39 18.94 -20.64
C LEU A 703 -2.98 20.28 -20.01
N TYR A 704 -2.81 20.32 -18.69
CA TYR A 704 -2.47 21.53 -17.96
C TYR A 704 -1.00 21.92 -18.16
N LYS A 705 -0.77 23.18 -18.55
CA LYS A 705 0.51 23.75 -19.04
C LYS A 705 1.04 23.22 -20.37
N ASP A 706 0.44 22.19 -20.97
CA ASP A 706 0.84 21.72 -22.30
C ASP A 706 0.70 22.82 -23.36
N ASN A 707 1.70 22.94 -24.24
CA ASN A 707 1.76 23.94 -25.29
C ASN A 707 0.88 23.56 -26.52
N LEU A 708 -0.41 23.35 -26.26
CA LEU A 708 -1.41 22.94 -27.23
C LEU A 708 -2.42 24.07 -27.51
N PRO A 709 -2.95 24.18 -28.75
CA PRO A 709 -4.01 25.13 -29.08
C PRO A 709 -5.22 24.98 -28.15
N GLY A 710 -5.76 26.12 -27.67
CA GLY A 710 -6.88 26.14 -26.71
C GLY A 710 -8.14 25.40 -27.19
N VAL A 711 -8.30 25.17 -28.49
CA VAL A 711 -9.39 24.34 -29.04
C VAL A 711 -9.37 22.91 -28.48
N LEU A 712 -8.17 22.34 -28.27
CA LEU A 712 -7.96 20.98 -27.74
C LEU A 712 -8.10 20.89 -26.21
N ARG A 713 -8.06 22.02 -25.50
CA ARG A 713 -8.26 22.04 -24.04
C ARG A 713 -9.76 22.04 -23.73
N LYS A 714 -10.21 21.02 -22.98
CA LYS A 714 -11.60 20.91 -22.47
C LYS A 714 -12.01 22.12 -21.61
N PHE A 715 -11.05 22.61 -20.82
CA PHE A 715 -11.16 23.83 -20.03
C PHE A 715 -10.08 24.79 -20.54
N ARG A 716 -10.49 25.94 -21.03
CA ARG A 716 -9.64 26.93 -21.71
C ARG A 716 -9.17 28.01 -20.75
N ASP A 717 -10.06 28.44 -19.87
CA ASP A 717 -9.91 29.63 -19.02
C ASP A 717 -9.42 29.25 -17.61
N LEU A 718 -8.57 28.23 -17.49
CA LEU A 718 -7.98 27.80 -16.21
C LEU A 718 -6.74 28.63 -15.87
N GLY A 719 -6.76 29.29 -14.71
CA GLY A 719 -5.68 30.18 -14.28
C GLY A 719 -5.56 31.46 -15.11
N THR A 720 -6.48 31.74 -16.03
CA THR A 720 -6.50 32.97 -16.85
C THR A 720 -7.22 34.10 -16.09
N LEU A 721 -6.56 34.65 -15.06
CA LEU A 721 -6.84 35.94 -14.41
C LEU A 721 -5.64 36.31 -13.52
#